data_AF-A0A7I8JY62-F1
#
_entry.id   AF-A0A7I8JY62-F1
#
_cell.length_a   1.000
_cell.length_b   1.000
_cell.length_c   1.000
_cell.angle_alpha   90.00
_cell.angle_beta   90.00
_cell.angle_gamma   90.00
#
_symmetry.space_group_name_H-M   'P 1'
#
loop_
_entity.id
_entity.type
_entity.pdbx_description
1 polymer ?
#
loop_
_entity_poly.entity_id
_entity_poly.type
_entity_poly.pdbx_seq_one_letter_code
_entity_poly.pdbx_strand_id
1 'polypeptide(L)'
;MARQTSDLQGRVQAAHQFDEGALLRYVRANVEGFPSKLLKFTVAQVRERQPPLMRSSCLSFPAPHPTLFGHGQSNPTFLLEAVGEGRSGTLVNRYVLRKKPPGEILQSAHAIEREFQVLKALGAHTDVPVPKVFCLCPDPSIIGTPFYIMEYLEGRIFLDSSLPGLAPETRRAVYEATAKTLAALHRVNVDSIGLGKLGRRENYCKRQVERWERQYLLSTGEEKPVRNPRMQDLAGWLKQHIPLEDYSASAGTGLVHGDFRIDNLVFHPTEYEVIGVIDWELSTLGNQMCDVAYSTLHFIMDITLSAESRGGLQTEGIPLQAEYLADYCKAAGRPWPMENWKFYIAFSLFRIAAIYAGVYHRWTMGNASGGERAQHTGKQANRFIDIALEFIRLAHVLPDQPPSVSGRLQNHFHEESRSQSSSKGSGNFVPTQKVLELRDKLLLFMEKHIYPMESEFYQLAQSNRRWTIHPEEERLKELAKKEGLWNLWIPLDSAVRARKLLLDNTLKTAARNERLLGAGLSNLEYGYICEIMGRSVWAPQIFNCGPPDTGNMEVLLRYGNKEQQKEWLVPLLEGNIRSGFAMTEPRVASSDATNIECSIRREGNFYVINGTKWWTSGAMDPRCRLLIVMGKTDFNAPRHKQQSMILVDAEAPGVLIRRPLLVFGFDDAPHGHAEISFDNVRVPVENILLGEGRGFEIAQGRLGPGRLHHCMRLVGAAERGMQLMVQRALGRRVFGKTIAEQGSFLSDLAKCRVELEATRLLVLEAADQLDRLGNKKARGTIAMAKVSAPNMALRVLDMAMQVHGAAGLSSDTVLSHLWATARSLRIADGPDEVHLGTIAKLELQRAKL
;
A
#
# COMPACT_ATOMS: atom_id res chain seq x y z
N MET A 1 -2.77 -19.25 -9.41
CA MET A 1 -1.29 -19.24 -9.58
C MET A 1 -0.74 -20.28 -8.63
N ALA A 2 0.20 -21.11 -9.10
CA ALA A 2 0.90 -22.09 -8.28
C ALA A 2 1.50 -21.41 -7.04
N ARG A 3 1.17 -21.89 -5.85
CA ARG A 3 1.70 -21.41 -4.56
C ARG A 3 2.81 -22.32 -4.04
N GLN A 4 2.84 -23.57 -4.51
CA GLN A 4 3.83 -24.60 -4.16
C GLN A 4 4.41 -25.26 -5.41
N THR A 5 5.60 -25.87 -5.29
CA THR A 5 6.25 -26.60 -6.39
C THR A 5 5.39 -27.76 -6.94
N SER A 6 4.45 -28.30 -6.15
CA SER A 6 3.47 -29.32 -6.55
C SER A 6 2.42 -28.81 -7.55
N ASP A 7 2.13 -27.52 -7.56
CA ASP A 7 1.07 -26.93 -8.39
C ASP A 7 1.46 -26.77 -9.87
N LEU A 8 2.74 -27.03 -10.21
CA LEU A 8 3.29 -26.87 -11.57
C LEU A 8 3.13 -28.12 -12.45
N GLN A 9 2.41 -29.16 -12.00
CA GLN A 9 2.29 -30.42 -12.72
C GLN A 9 1.33 -30.36 -13.93
N GLY A 10 1.65 -31.12 -14.98
CA GLY A 10 0.86 -31.26 -16.20
C GLY A 10 1.03 -32.64 -16.84
N ARG A 11 0.18 -32.94 -17.84
CA ARG A 11 0.31 -34.17 -18.65
C ARG A 11 1.52 -34.05 -19.57
N VAL A 12 2.24 -35.16 -19.76
CA VAL A 12 3.38 -35.23 -20.69
C VAL A 12 2.91 -34.96 -22.12
N GLN A 13 3.51 -33.98 -22.77
CA GLN A 13 3.21 -33.65 -24.18
C GLN A 13 3.76 -34.75 -25.11
N ALA A 14 3.04 -35.02 -26.20
CA ALA A 14 3.39 -36.08 -27.16
C ALA A 14 4.84 -35.94 -27.70
N ALA A 15 5.29 -34.71 -27.97
CA ALA A 15 6.65 -34.41 -28.45
C ALA A 15 7.77 -34.66 -27.43
N HIS A 16 7.42 -35.01 -26.19
CA HIS A 16 8.36 -35.24 -25.10
C HIS A 16 8.17 -36.59 -24.41
N GLN A 17 7.41 -37.51 -25.00
CA GLN A 17 7.30 -38.89 -24.53
C GLN A 17 8.63 -39.61 -24.63
N PHE A 18 8.89 -40.51 -23.68
CA PHE A 18 10.06 -41.38 -23.62
C PHE A 18 9.72 -42.68 -22.89
N ASP A 19 10.60 -43.67 -22.97
CA ASP A 19 10.43 -44.97 -22.30
C ASP A 19 10.55 -44.83 -20.77
N GLU A 20 9.41 -44.75 -20.08
CA GLU A 20 9.34 -44.68 -18.62
C GLU A 20 9.89 -45.95 -17.93
N GLY A 21 9.83 -47.11 -18.59
CA GLY A 21 10.36 -48.36 -18.06
C GLY A 21 11.89 -48.40 -18.08
N ALA A 22 12.50 -47.92 -19.18
CA ALA A 22 13.94 -47.73 -19.26
C ALA A 22 14.44 -46.70 -18.25
N LEU A 23 13.72 -45.58 -18.10
CA LEU A 23 14.01 -44.58 -17.09
C LEU A 23 13.97 -45.18 -15.67
N LEU A 24 12.91 -45.93 -15.32
CA LEU A 24 12.78 -46.53 -13.99
C LEU A 24 13.93 -47.49 -13.68
N ARG A 25 14.34 -48.33 -14.65
CA ARG A 25 15.51 -49.22 -14.48
C ARG A 25 16.79 -48.43 -14.22
N TYR A 26 17.00 -47.36 -14.99
CA TYR A 26 18.18 -46.50 -14.83
C TYR A 26 18.20 -45.80 -13.46
N VAL A 27 17.09 -45.18 -13.05
CA VAL A 27 16.97 -44.46 -11.79
C VAL A 27 17.17 -45.40 -10.60
N ARG A 28 16.58 -46.60 -10.62
CA ARG A 28 16.78 -47.63 -9.58
C ARG A 28 18.23 -48.02 -9.37
N ALA A 29 19.01 -48.06 -10.45
CA ALA A 29 20.42 -48.45 -10.39
C ALA A 29 21.37 -47.31 -10.00
N ASN A 30 20.97 -46.05 -10.24
CA ASN A 30 21.90 -44.91 -10.19
C ASN A 30 21.50 -43.80 -9.19
N VAL A 31 20.30 -43.84 -8.60
CA VAL A 31 19.88 -42.86 -7.58
C VAL A 31 19.98 -43.49 -6.20
N GLU A 32 20.92 -42.97 -5.41
CA GLU A 32 21.12 -43.37 -4.02
C GLU A 32 19.85 -43.12 -3.19
N GLY A 33 19.40 -44.13 -2.42
CA GLY A 33 18.19 -44.04 -1.60
C GLY A 33 16.88 -44.22 -2.37
N PHE A 34 16.91 -44.65 -3.64
CA PHE A 34 15.69 -44.97 -4.39
C PHE A 34 14.96 -46.19 -3.79
N PRO A 35 13.61 -46.20 -3.71
CA PRO A 35 12.88 -47.30 -3.07
C PRO A 35 13.16 -48.67 -3.70
N SER A 36 13.62 -49.63 -2.90
CA SER A 36 13.92 -51.00 -3.33
C SER A 36 12.65 -51.78 -3.70
N LYS A 37 11.56 -51.62 -2.93
CA LYS A 37 10.23 -52.16 -3.23
C LYS A 37 9.28 -51.04 -3.64
N LEU A 38 8.91 -51.03 -4.92
CA LEU A 38 8.10 -49.98 -5.54
C LEU A 38 6.68 -50.47 -5.78
N LEU A 39 5.70 -49.73 -5.29
CA LEU A 39 4.27 -49.95 -5.49
C LEU A 39 3.77 -49.19 -6.73
N LYS A 40 4.30 -47.98 -6.95
CA LYS A 40 3.89 -47.13 -8.08
C LYS A 40 5.03 -46.20 -8.49
N PHE A 41 5.17 -45.98 -9.80
CA PHE A 41 6.04 -44.96 -10.38
C PHE A 41 5.20 -44.09 -11.31
N THR A 42 5.30 -42.76 -11.17
CA THR A 42 4.62 -41.83 -12.07
C THR A 42 5.54 -40.74 -12.54
N VAL A 43 5.41 -40.39 -13.81
CA VAL A 43 6.09 -39.27 -14.45
C VAL A 43 5.07 -38.20 -14.82
N ALA A 44 5.31 -36.96 -14.37
CA ALA A 44 4.50 -35.81 -14.73
C ALA A 44 5.40 -34.73 -15.33
N GLN A 45 5.00 -34.10 -16.43
CA GLN A 45 5.75 -32.98 -16.99
C GLN A 45 5.47 -31.74 -16.15
N VAL A 46 6.53 -31.02 -15.76
CA VAL A 46 6.39 -29.71 -15.13
C VAL A 46 6.01 -28.72 -16.24
N ARG A 47 4.92 -27.98 -16.08
CA ARG A 47 4.48 -26.97 -17.04
C ARG A 47 5.61 -25.96 -17.23
N GLU A 48 6.04 -25.76 -18.49
CA GLU A 48 7.06 -24.74 -18.82
C GLU A 48 6.63 -23.37 -18.28
N ARG A 49 7.57 -22.68 -17.64
CA ARG A 49 7.37 -21.32 -17.14
C ARG A 49 7.41 -20.38 -18.34
N GLN A 50 6.41 -19.51 -18.47
CA GLN A 50 6.46 -18.44 -19.45
C GLN A 50 7.55 -17.45 -19.02
N PRO A 51 8.36 -16.89 -19.96
CA PRO A 51 8.98 -15.59 -19.71
C PRO A 51 7.84 -14.63 -19.34
N PRO A 52 8.04 -13.71 -18.38
CA PRO A 52 6.94 -12.88 -17.88
C PRO A 52 6.30 -12.11 -19.04
N LEU A 53 5.07 -12.50 -19.40
CA LEU A 53 4.12 -11.55 -19.95
C LEU A 53 3.81 -10.60 -18.80
N MET A 54 4.47 -9.44 -18.82
CA MET A 54 4.00 -8.25 -18.14
C MET A 54 2.51 -8.09 -18.52
N ARG A 55 1.62 -8.45 -17.60
CA ARG A 55 0.18 -8.34 -17.82
C ARG A 55 -0.15 -6.86 -17.88
N SER A 56 -0.40 -6.35 -19.09
CA SER A 56 -1.06 -5.07 -19.28
C SER A 56 -2.52 -5.21 -18.84
N SER A 57 -2.85 -4.70 -17.66
CA SER A 57 -4.25 -4.47 -17.26
C SER A 57 -4.77 -3.18 -17.91
N CYS A 58 -4.82 -3.15 -19.23
CA CYS A 58 -5.50 -2.14 -20.05
C CYS A 58 -5.69 -2.74 -21.43
N LEU A 59 -6.74 -3.54 -21.61
CA LEU A 59 -7.49 -3.78 -22.86
C LEU A 59 -8.63 -4.75 -22.50
N SER A 60 -9.82 -4.21 -22.38
CA SER A 60 -11.07 -4.94 -22.15
C SER A 60 -11.54 -5.61 -23.44
N PHE A 61 -11.42 -6.93 -23.54
CA PHE A 61 -12.28 -7.78 -24.37
C PHE A 61 -12.49 -9.14 -23.70
N PRO A 62 -13.68 -9.75 -23.85
CA PRO A 62 -14.02 -10.99 -23.16
C PRO A 62 -13.39 -12.17 -23.89
N ALA A 63 -12.75 -13.09 -23.16
CA ALA A 63 -12.39 -14.39 -23.72
C ALA A 63 -12.61 -15.51 -22.68
N PRO A 64 -13.23 -16.63 -23.09
CA PRO A 64 -13.60 -17.75 -22.24
C PRO A 64 -12.44 -18.76 -22.06
N HIS A 65 -12.43 -19.43 -20.91
CA HIS A 65 -11.70 -20.67 -20.53
C HIS A 65 -10.18 -20.83 -20.82
N PRO A 66 -9.43 -21.50 -19.91
CA PRO A 66 -7.97 -21.64 -20.02
C PRO A 66 -7.57 -22.89 -20.83
N THR A 67 -6.94 -22.71 -21.98
CA THR A 67 -6.25 -23.78 -22.74
C THR A 67 -4.74 -23.55 -22.84
N LEU A 68 -4.01 -24.68 -22.86
CA LEU A 68 -2.55 -24.89 -22.77
C LEU A 68 -1.80 -24.64 -24.11
N PHE A 69 -0.47 -24.91 -24.14
CA PHE A 69 0.47 -25.10 -25.30
C PHE A 69 1.32 -23.86 -25.74
N GLY A 70 2.63 -23.90 -26.09
CA GLY A 70 3.74 -24.89 -26.06
C GLY A 70 4.98 -24.49 -26.92
N HIS A 71 6.23 -24.57 -26.38
CA HIS A 71 7.56 -24.85 -27.01
C HIS A 71 8.70 -23.82 -27.16
N GLY A 72 9.38 -23.42 -26.06
CA GLY A 72 10.72 -22.81 -26.10
C GLY A 72 10.98 -21.75 -25.02
N GLN A 73 12.14 -21.69 -24.33
CA GLN A 73 13.41 -22.42 -24.47
C GLN A 73 14.02 -22.69 -23.08
N SER A 74 13.67 -23.80 -22.43
CA SER A 74 14.40 -24.31 -21.26
C SER A 74 14.46 -25.83 -21.34
N ASN A 75 15.44 -26.49 -20.70
CA ASN A 75 15.54 -27.95 -20.74
C ASN A 75 14.26 -28.60 -20.18
N PRO A 76 13.57 -29.49 -20.95
CA PRO A 76 12.34 -30.15 -20.50
C PRO A 76 12.50 -30.79 -19.12
N THR A 77 11.56 -30.48 -18.22
CA THR A 77 11.62 -30.82 -16.79
C THR A 77 10.42 -31.65 -16.37
N PHE A 78 10.66 -32.74 -15.63
CA PHE A 78 9.65 -33.72 -15.23
C PHE A 78 9.76 -34.03 -13.74
N LEU A 79 8.62 -34.17 -13.07
CA LEU A 79 8.52 -34.71 -11.72
C LEU A 79 8.41 -36.23 -11.81
N LEU A 80 9.28 -36.92 -11.07
CA LEU A 80 9.21 -38.36 -10.85
C LEU A 80 8.71 -38.59 -9.43
N GLU A 81 7.65 -39.39 -9.27
CA GLU A 81 7.17 -39.81 -7.96
C GLU A 81 7.26 -41.34 -7.86
N ALA A 82 7.99 -41.79 -6.84
CA ALA A 82 8.25 -43.20 -6.54
C ALA A 82 7.60 -43.54 -5.20
N VAL A 83 6.54 -44.35 -5.24
CA VAL A 83 5.81 -44.81 -4.06
C VAL A 83 6.29 -46.21 -3.70
N GLY A 84 6.85 -46.38 -2.51
CA GLY A 84 7.38 -47.65 -2.02
C GLY A 84 6.90 -48.00 -0.60
N GLU A 85 7.35 -49.15 -0.10
CA GLU A 85 7.11 -49.57 1.29
C GLU A 85 8.26 -49.10 2.20
N GLY A 86 7.93 -48.29 3.21
CA GLY A 86 8.84 -47.88 4.29
C GLY A 86 8.59 -48.68 5.57
N ARG A 87 9.48 -48.52 6.56
CA ARG A 87 9.41 -49.22 7.86
C ARG A 87 8.15 -48.91 8.68
N SER A 88 7.41 -47.85 8.35
CA SER A 88 6.21 -47.38 9.08
C SER A 88 5.01 -47.07 8.16
N GLY A 89 5.00 -47.56 6.92
CA GLY A 89 3.90 -47.32 5.96
C GLY A 89 4.37 -47.00 4.54
N THR A 90 3.48 -46.45 3.72
CA THR A 90 3.78 -46.03 2.34
C THR A 90 4.71 -44.81 2.33
N LEU A 91 5.87 -44.93 1.67
CA LEU A 91 6.84 -43.84 1.50
C LEU A 91 6.72 -43.28 0.08
N VAL A 92 6.66 -41.96 -0.05
CA VAL A 92 6.61 -41.26 -1.34
C VAL A 92 7.88 -40.44 -1.52
N ASN A 93 8.73 -40.84 -2.46
CA ASN A 93 9.94 -40.09 -2.82
C ASN A 93 9.72 -39.32 -4.13
N ARG A 94 10.12 -38.05 -4.16
CA ARG A 94 9.99 -37.17 -5.33
C ARG A 94 11.36 -36.77 -5.86
N TYR A 95 11.50 -36.78 -7.18
CA TYR A 95 12.73 -36.40 -7.89
C TYR A 95 12.38 -35.53 -9.10
N VAL A 96 13.35 -34.77 -9.60
CA VAL A 96 13.22 -33.99 -10.83
C VAL A 96 14.15 -34.54 -11.90
N LEU A 97 13.61 -34.79 -13.09
CA LEU A 97 14.36 -35.14 -14.29
C LEU A 97 14.44 -33.91 -15.20
N ARG A 98 15.66 -33.50 -15.58
CA ARG A 98 15.88 -32.54 -16.67
C ARG A 98 16.54 -33.26 -17.84
N LYS A 99 15.99 -33.09 -19.04
CA LYS A 99 16.52 -33.72 -20.26
C LYS A 99 16.81 -32.71 -21.34
N LYS A 100 17.72 -33.04 -22.26
CA LYS A 100 18.01 -32.19 -23.41
C LYS A 100 16.82 -32.21 -24.40
N PRO A 101 16.42 -31.07 -24.99
CA PRO A 101 15.35 -31.02 -25.99
C PRO A 101 15.66 -31.91 -27.20
N PRO A 102 14.63 -32.46 -27.88
CA PRO A 102 14.83 -33.17 -29.15
C PRO A 102 15.13 -32.20 -30.31
N GLY A 103 15.85 -32.65 -31.33
CA GLY A 103 16.11 -31.90 -32.60
C GLY A 103 17.54 -31.35 -32.76
N GLU A 104 17.81 -30.74 -33.92
CA GLU A 104 19.07 -30.03 -34.18
C GLU A 104 19.13 -28.73 -33.36
N ILE A 105 20.01 -28.71 -32.35
CA ILE A 105 20.17 -27.59 -31.42
C ILE A 105 21.46 -26.83 -31.79
N LEU A 106 21.40 -25.50 -31.74
CA LEU A 106 22.57 -24.61 -31.88
C LEU A 106 23.71 -25.06 -30.95
N GLN A 107 24.93 -25.12 -31.48
CA GLN A 107 26.13 -25.49 -30.73
C GLN A 107 26.22 -24.65 -29.44
N SER A 108 26.43 -25.29 -28.28
CA SER A 108 26.45 -24.71 -26.91
C SER A 108 25.11 -24.32 -26.27
N ALA A 109 23.96 -24.50 -26.92
CA ALA A 109 22.65 -24.36 -26.29
C ALA A 109 22.19 -25.67 -25.64
N HIS A 110 21.43 -25.59 -24.53
CA HIS A 110 20.84 -26.74 -23.82
C HIS A 110 21.87 -27.80 -23.34
N ALA A 111 22.99 -27.33 -22.77
CA ALA A 111 24.07 -28.16 -22.24
C ALA A 111 23.73 -28.67 -20.82
N ILE A 112 22.92 -29.72 -20.72
CA ILE A 112 22.50 -30.30 -19.43
C ILE A 112 23.67 -30.84 -18.59
N GLU A 113 24.77 -31.24 -19.22
CA GLU A 113 25.97 -31.77 -18.56
C GLU A 113 26.66 -30.66 -17.78
N ARG A 114 26.68 -29.45 -18.35
CA ARG A 114 27.19 -28.24 -17.72
C ARG A 114 26.33 -27.87 -16.52
N GLU A 115 25.02 -27.92 -16.68
CA GLU A 115 24.05 -27.67 -15.61
C GLU A 115 24.31 -28.61 -14.42
N PHE A 116 24.44 -29.91 -14.70
CA PHE A 116 24.75 -30.93 -13.71
C PHE A 116 26.09 -30.68 -13.02
N GLN A 117 27.14 -30.31 -13.76
CA GLN A 117 28.46 -30.01 -13.19
C GLN A 117 28.40 -28.82 -12.22
N VAL A 118 27.67 -27.76 -12.56
CA VAL A 118 27.52 -26.58 -11.70
C VAL A 118 26.77 -26.93 -10.42
N LEU A 119 25.62 -27.60 -10.54
CA LEU A 119 24.82 -28.03 -9.39
C LEU A 119 25.61 -28.98 -8.47
N LYS A 120 26.34 -29.94 -9.04
CA LYS A 120 27.18 -30.89 -8.29
C LYS A 120 28.29 -30.17 -7.53
N ALA A 121 29.00 -29.26 -8.19
CA ALA A 121 30.12 -28.54 -7.57
C ALA A 121 29.65 -27.59 -6.46
N LEU A 122 28.57 -26.84 -6.70
CA LEU A 122 28.00 -25.94 -5.71
C LEU A 122 27.47 -26.71 -4.50
N GLY A 123 26.66 -27.75 -4.72
CA GLY A 123 26.05 -28.52 -3.63
C GLY A 123 27.04 -29.36 -2.81
N ALA A 124 28.21 -29.71 -3.38
CA ALA A 124 29.23 -30.48 -2.67
C ALA A 124 30.26 -29.62 -1.92
N HIS A 125 30.47 -28.37 -2.33
CA HIS A 125 31.61 -27.58 -1.88
C HIS A 125 31.28 -26.17 -1.38
N THR A 126 29.99 -25.78 -1.37
CA THR A 126 29.57 -24.43 -0.98
C THR A 126 28.25 -24.45 -0.21
N ASP A 127 27.94 -23.35 0.47
CA ASP A 127 26.64 -23.11 1.11
C ASP A 127 25.62 -22.46 0.15
N VAL A 128 25.89 -22.42 -1.16
CA VAL A 128 24.94 -21.88 -2.13
C VAL A 128 23.76 -22.85 -2.22
N PRO A 129 22.52 -22.41 -1.94
CA PRO A 129 21.37 -23.31 -1.92
C PRO A 129 21.07 -23.79 -3.36
N VAL A 130 21.33 -25.07 -3.64
CA VAL A 130 21.05 -25.72 -4.92
C VAL A 130 20.48 -27.12 -4.68
N PRO A 131 19.59 -27.63 -5.56
CA PRO A 131 19.08 -28.99 -5.43
C PRO A 131 20.22 -30.01 -5.56
N LYS A 132 20.23 -31.05 -4.70
CA LYS A 132 21.18 -32.15 -4.84
C LYS A 132 20.99 -32.86 -6.17
N VAL A 133 22.05 -33.00 -6.96
CA VAL A 133 22.03 -33.84 -8.16
C VAL A 133 22.46 -35.26 -7.84
N PHE A 134 21.75 -36.26 -8.38
CA PHE A 134 21.99 -37.67 -8.10
C PHE A 134 22.83 -38.33 -9.19
N CYS A 135 22.41 -38.24 -10.45
CA CYS A 135 23.10 -38.89 -11.56
C CYS A 135 22.90 -38.13 -12.88
N LEU A 136 23.86 -38.29 -13.79
CA LEU A 136 23.84 -37.79 -15.17
C LEU A 136 23.94 -38.98 -16.12
N CYS A 137 22.99 -39.09 -17.04
CA CYS A 137 22.98 -40.07 -18.12
C CYS A 137 23.34 -39.37 -19.45
N PRO A 138 24.58 -39.52 -19.94
CA PRO A 138 24.96 -38.98 -21.24
C PRO A 138 24.46 -39.86 -22.41
N ASP A 139 24.04 -41.10 -22.15
CA ASP A 139 23.63 -42.06 -23.17
C ASP A 139 22.20 -41.77 -23.65
N PRO A 140 22.00 -41.31 -24.91
CA PRO A 140 20.68 -41.06 -25.45
C PRO A 140 19.88 -42.35 -25.69
N SER A 141 20.50 -43.54 -25.66
CA SER A 141 19.81 -44.81 -25.89
C SER A 141 18.77 -45.15 -24.80
N ILE A 142 18.87 -44.54 -23.62
CA ILE A 142 18.02 -44.85 -22.46
C ILE A 142 16.61 -44.25 -22.60
N ILE A 143 16.50 -42.95 -22.89
CA ILE A 143 15.21 -42.24 -23.04
C ILE A 143 15.12 -41.36 -24.30
N GLY A 144 16.01 -41.59 -25.28
CA GLY A 144 16.08 -40.84 -26.54
C GLY A 144 16.86 -39.53 -26.47
N THR A 145 17.39 -39.15 -25.29
CA THR A 145 18.16 -37.90 -25.11
C THR A 145 18.95 -37.97 -23.80
N PRO A 146 20.11 -37.27 -23.68
CA PRO A 146 20.78 -37.11 -22.40
C PRO A 146 19.86 -36.49 -21.34
N PHE A 147 20.04 -36.87 -20.08
CA PHE A 147 19.27 -36.34 -18.94
C PHE A 147 20.03 -36.45 -17.62
N TYR A 148 19.60 -35.70 -16.61
CA TYR A 148 20.07 -35.87 -15.24
C TYR A 148 18.89 -35.86 -14.24
N ILE A 149 19.12 -36.47 -13.08
CA ILE A 149 18.16 -36.54 -11.97
C ILE A 149 18.67 -35.70 -10.81
N MET A 150 17.78 -34.90 -10.23
CA MET A 150 18.04 -34.07 -9.06
C MET A 150 16.92 -34.14 -8.03
N GLU A 151 17.19 -33.55 -6.87
CA GLU A 151 16.27 -33.41 -5.76
C GLU A 151 15.05 -32.56 -6.14
N TYR A 152 13.89 -33.01 -5.66
CA TYR A 152 12.69 -32.20 -5.64
C TYR A 152 12.68 -31.36 -4.36
N LEU A 153 12.79 -30.05 -4.50
CA LEU A 153 12.67 -29.12 -3.38
C LEU A 153 11.19 -28.79 -3.14
N GLU A 154 10.69 -29.19 -1.97
CA GLU A 154 9.35 -28.81 -1.51
C GLU A 154 9.41 -27.39 -0.95
N GLY A 155 8.86 -26.43 -1.69
CA GLY A 155 9.00 -25.02 -1.38
C GLY A 155 8.05 -24.10 -2.13
N ARG A 156 8.19 -22.80 -1.89
CA ARG A 156 7.41 -21.72 -2.51
C ARG A 156 8.21 -21.06 -3.63
N ILE A 157 7.54 -20.72 -4.72
CA ILE A 157 8.14 -19.95 -5.82
C ILE A 157 7.30 -18.70 -6.05
N PHE A 158 7.93 -17.53 -5.97
CA PHE A 158 7.27 -16.26 -6.22
C PHE A 158 7.39 -15.89 -7.69
N LEU A 159 6.33 -16.18 -8.46
CA LEU A 159 6.28 -15.90 -9.90
C LEU A 159 6.14 -14.41 -10.25
N ASP A 160 5.70 -13.60 -9.28
CA ASP A 160 5.44 -12.16 -9.42
C ASP A 160 6.39 -11.40 -8.50
N SER A 161 7.20 -10.50 -9.07
CA SER A 161 8.16 -9.70 -8.31
C SER A 161 7.50 -8.69 -7.37
N SER A 162 6.19 -8.38 -7.54
CA SER A 162 5.43 -7.57 -6.58
C SER A 162 5.12 -8.29 -5.27
N LEU A 163 5.37 -9.61 -5.19
CA LEU A 163 5.13 -10.44 -4.01
C LEU A 163 3.71 -10.25 -3.41
N PRO A 164 2.65 -10.50 -4.22
CA PRO A 164 1.27 -10.21 -3.83
C PRO A 164 0.84 -11.07 -2.64
N GLY A 165 0.18 -10.45 -1.67
CA GLY A 165 -0.31 -11.12 -0.46
C GLY A 165 0.74 -11.32 0.66
N LEU A 166 2.00 -10.91 0.47
CA LEU A 166 2.97 -10.80 1.56
C LEU A 166 2.92 -9.41 2.20
N ALA A 167 3.10 -9.34 3.52
CA ALA A 167 3.24 -8.08 4.27
C ALA A 167 4.54 -7.36 3.88
N PRO A 168 4.64 -6.02 4.03
CA PRO A 168 5.82 -5.25 3.65
C PRO A 168 7.15 -5.75 4.22
N GLU A 169 7.22 -6.04 5.52
CA GLU A 169 8.44 -6.53 6.19
C GLU A 169 8.87 -7.89 5.64
N THR A 170 7.88 -8.69 5.24
CA THR A 170 8.10 -9.99 4.61
C THR A 170 8.64 -9.84 3.18
N ARG A 171 8.12 -8.88 2.40
CA ARG A 171 8.66 -8.58 1.05
C ARG A 171 10.12 -8.17 1.15
N ARG A 172 10.48 -7.34 2.14
CA ARG A 172 11.85 -6.91 2.38
C ARG A 172 12.74 -8.10 2.70
N ALA A 173 12.31 -8.99 3.59
CA ALA A 173 13.04 -10.21 3.92
C ALA A 173 13.28 -11.13 2.70
N VAL A 174 12.29 -11.29 1.82
CA VAL A 174 12.42 -12.07 0.58
C VAL A 174 13.45 -11.46 -0.36
N TYR A 175 13.44 -10.13 -0.53
CA TYR A 175 14.43 -9.43 -1.37
C TYR A 175 15.83 -9.42 -0.75
N GLU A 176 15.94 -9.30 0.57
CA GLU A 176 17.21 -9.44 1.28
C GLU A 176 17.78 -10.86 1.15
N ALA A 177 16.94 -11.90 1.26
CA ALA A 177 17.33 -13.27 1.01
C ALA A 177 17.80 -13.47 -0.44
N THR A 178 17.07 -12.89 -1.41
CA THR A 178 17.45 -12.88 -2.84
C THR A 178 18.85 -12.25 -3.04
N ALA A 179 19.09 -11.08 -2.47
CA ALA A 179 20.39 -10.39 -2.55
C ALA A 179 21.52 -11.19 -1.88
N LYS A 180 21.26 -11.77 -0.70
CA LYS A 180 22.21 -12.61 0.04
C LYS A 180 22.55 -13.89 -0.73
N THR A 181 21.59 -14.54 -1.36
CA THR A 181 21.81 -15.73 -2.18
C THR A 181 22.64 -15.41 -3.42
N LEU A 182 22.33 -14.30 -4.12
CA LEU A 182 23.14 -13.86 -5.26
C LEU A 182 24.57 -13.52 -4.83
N ALA A 183 24.73 -12.83 -3.70
CA ALA A 183 26.03 -12.55 -3.13
C ALA A 183 26.80 -13.82 -2.75
N ALA A 184 26.13 -14.83 -2.17
CA ALA A 184 26.74 -16.12 -1.83
C ALA A 184 27.25 -16.83 -3.08
N LEU A 185 26.46 -16.87 -4.15
CA LEU A 185 26.87 -17.38 -5.46
C LEU A 185 28.11 -16.64 -5.98
N HIS A 186 28.11 -15.31 -5.90
CA HIS A 186 29.19 -14.51 -6.47
C HIS A 186 30.50 -14.55 -5.67
N ARG A 187 30.46 -14.93 -4.38
CA ARG A 187 31.65 -15.15 -3.55
C ARG A 187 32.34 -16.49 -3.80
N VAL A 188 31.72 -17.41 -4.54
CA VAL A 188 32.29 -18.74 -4.79
C VAL A 188 33.60 -18.65 -5.57
N ASN A 189 34.65 -19.24 -5.02
CA ASN A 189 35.90 -19.45 -5.74
C ASN A 189 35.76 -20.65 -6.68
N VAL A 190 35.44 -20.36 -7.95
CA VAL A 190 35.18 -21.37 -8.99
C VAL A 190 36.37 -22.29 -9.26
N ASP A 191 37.61 -21.85 -9.03
CA ASP A 191 38.79 -22.71 -9.21
C ASP A 191 38.84 -23.78 -8.12
N SER A 192 38.55 -23.40 -6.87
CA SER A 192 38.57 -24.31 -5.72
C SER A 192 37.51 -25.42 -5.79
N ILE A 193 36.41 -25.17 -6.51
CA ILE A 193 35.30 -26.13 -6.65
C ILE A 193 35.26 -26.82 -8.02
N GLY A 194 36.33 -26.69 -8.83
CA GLY A 194 36.46 -27.40 -10.11
C GLY A 194 35.68 -26.79 -11.28
N LEU A 195 35.15 -25.57 -11.14
CA LEU A 195 34.42 -24.83 -12.20
C LEU A 195 35.30 -23.83 -12.97
N GLY A 196 36.61 -23.78 -12.71
CA GLY A 196 37.55 -22.83 -13.32
C GLY A 196 37.59 -22.83 -14.86
N LYS A 197 37.15 -23.93 -15.50
CA LYS A 197 37.13 -24.14 -16.96
C LYS A 197 35.74 -23.98 -17.61
N LEU A 198 34.74 -23.53 -16.85
CA LEU A 198 33.35 -23.44 -17.32
C LEU A 198 33.14 -22.39 -18.44
N GLY A 199 34.03 -21.40 -18.53
CA GLY A 199 34.02 -20.36 -19.56
C GLY A 199 35.23 -19.43 -19.47
N ARG A 200 35.34 -18.46 -20.39
CA ARG A 200 36.39 -17.43 -20.35
C ARG A 200 35.97 -16.27 -19.44
N ARG A 201 36.85 -15.80 -18.55
CA ARG A 201 36.56 -14.77 -17.55
C ARG A 201 36.62 -13.35 -18.11
N GLU A 202 37.66 -13.06 -18.87
CA GLU A 202 37.91 -11.74 -19.46
C GLU A 202 36.95 -11.48 -20.61
N ASN A 203 36.75 -10.22 -20.99
CA ASN A 203 35.97 -9.77 -22.14
C ASN A 203 34.56 -10.39 -22.20
N TYR A 204 33.94 -10.67 -21.06
CA TYR A 204 32.64 -11.31 -21.02
C TYR A 204 31.58 -10.41 -21.63
N CYS A 205 31.44 -9.18 -21.13
CA CYS A 205 30.49 -8.20 -21.63
C CYS A 205 30.72 -7.92 -23.11
N LYS A 206 31.99 -7.73 -23.52
CA LYS A 206 32.36 -7.54 -24.94
C LYS A 206 31.82 -8.66 -25.83
N ARG A 207 32.15 -9.91 -25.50
CA ARG A 207 31.72 -11.08 -26.29
C ARG A 207 30.20 -11.24 -26.30
N GLN A 208 29.54 -10.95 -25.19
CA GLN A 208 28.08 -11.04 -25.12
C GLN A 208 27.41 -9.99 -26.00
N VAL A 209 27.90 -8.73 -26.00
CA VAL A 209 27.38 -7.67 -26.90
C VAL A 209 27.50 -8.11 -28.36
N GLU A 210 28.68 -8.57 -28.79
CA GLU A 210 28.92 -9.06 -30.15
C GLU A 210 28.03 -10.25 -30.52
N ARG A 211 27.86 -11.21 -29.59
CA ARG A 211 27.01 -12.39 -29.78
C ARG A 211 25.54 -12.01 -29.97
N TRP A 212 24.99 -11.19 -29.08
CA TRP A 212 23.57 -10.83 -29.09
C TRP A 212 23.24 -9.87 -30.23
N GLU A 213 24.16 -8.99 -30.61
CA GLU A 213 24.03 -8.19 -31.82
C GLU A 213 23.94 -9.07 -33.07
N ARG A 214 24.87 -10.04 -33.23
CA ARG A 214 24.83 -10.99 -34.33
C ARG A 214 23.50 -11.77 -34.34
N GLN A 215 23.03 -12.21 -33.17
CA GLN A 215 21.78 -12.96 -33.06
C GLN A 215 20.54 -12.12 -33.43
N TYR A 216 20.52 -10.83 -33.06
CA TYR A 216 19.48 -9.89 -33.47
C TYR A 216 19.50 -9.66 -35.00
N LEU A 217 20.69 -9.49 -35.59
CA LEU A 217 20.85 -9.33 -37.03
C LEU A 217 20.43 -10.59 -37.81
N LEU A 218 20.68 -11.78 -37.26
CA LEU A 218 20.18 -13.03 -37.84
C LEU A 218 18.66 -13.15 -37.77
N SER A 219 18.00 -12.47 -36.83
CA SER A 219 16.55 -12.51 -36.62
C SER A 219 15.78 -11.38 -37.33
N THR A 220 16.47 -10.43 -37.96
CA THR A 220 15.87 -9.21 -38.54
C THR A 220 16.55 -8.78 -39.85
N GLY A 221 15.79 -8.27 -40.82
CA GLY A 221 16.31 -7.88 -42.13
C GLY A 221 15.36 -8.16 -43.28
N GLU A 222 15.87 -8.20 -44.51
CA GLU A 222 15.10 -8.59 -45.70
C GLU A 222 14.59 -10.03 -45.54
N GLU A 223 13.32 -10.27 -45.93
CA GLU A 223 12.59 -11.54 -45.73
C GLU A 223 12.41 -11.98 -44.26
N LYS A 224 12.67 -11.07 -43.31
CA LYS A 224 12.55 -11.28 -41.86
C LYS A 224 11.77 -10.12 -41.22
N PRO A 225 11.47 -10.17 -39.91
CA PRO A 225 10.99 -9.01 -39.18
C PRO A 225 11.81 -7.75 -39.45
N VAL A 226 11.12 -6.62 -39.62
CA VAL A 226 11.74 -5.31 -39.90
C VAL A 226 12.75 -4.97 -38.80
N ARG A 227 13.96 -4.64 -39.23
CA ARG A 227 15.06 -4.26 -38.33
C ARG A 227 14.78 -2.87 -37.74
N ASN A 228 14.96 -2.73 -36.42
CA ASN A 228 14.93 -1.42 -35.77
C ASN A 228 16.34 -0.80 -35.81
N PRO A 229 16.55 0.33 -36.49
CA PRO A 229 17.88 0.95 -36.59
C PRO A 229 18.43 1.36 -35.22
N ARG A 230 17.57 1.68 -34.24
CA ARG A 230 17.96 2.05 -32.88
C ARG A 230 18.69 0.93 -32.12
N MET A 231 18.54 -0.32 -32.54
CA MET A 231 19.30 -1.44 -31.96
C MET A 231 20.80 -1.34 -32.29
N GLN A 232 21.15 -0.80 -33.46
CA GLN A 232 22.54 -0.58 -33.85
C GLN A 232 23.16 0.56 -33.04
N ASP A 233 22.40 1.63 -32.78
CA ASP A 233 22.82 2.73 -31.90
C ASP A 233 23.13 2.21 -30.49
N LEU A 234 22.23 1.38 -29.94
CA LEU A 234 22.41 0.76 -28.63
C LEU A 234 23.63 -0.19 -28.59
N ALA A 235 23.79 -1.03 -29.60
CA ALA A 235 24.95 -1.92 -29.72
C ALA A 235 26.27 -1.12 -29.84
N GLY A 236 26.27 -0.05 -30.64
CA GLY A 236 27.41 0.85 -30.80
C GLY A 236 27.80 1.52 -29.49
N TRP A 237 26.81 2.05 -28.76
CA TRP A 237 27.04 2.63 -27.44
C TRP A 237 27.62 1.61 -26.46
N LEU A 238 27.05 0.40 -26.39
CA LEU A 238 27.55 -0.67 -25.52
C LEU A 238 29.01 -1.04 -25.84
N LYS A 239 29.39 -1.16 -27.11
CA LYS A 239 30.78 -1.46 -27.49
C LYS A 239 31.78 -0.39 -27.05
N GLN A 240 31.35 0.87 -26.98
CA GLN A 240 32.19 2.00 -26.57
C GLN A 240 32.29 2.15 -25.05
N HIS A 241 31.37 1.58 -24.29
CA HIS A 241 31.24 1.77 -22.83
C HIS A 241 31.44 0.47 -22.05
N ILE A 242 32.18 -0.51 -22.60
CA ILE A 242 32.50 -1.75 -21.90
C ILE A 242 33.29 -1.41 -20.62
N PRO A 243 32.83 -1.84 -19.43
CA PRO A 243 33.51 -1.58 -18.16
C PRO A 243 34.96 -2.07 -18.17
N LEU A 244 35.90 -1.25 -17.68
CA LEU A 244 37.33 -1.59 -17.66
C LEU A 244 37.63 -2.90 -16.94
N GLU A 245 36.87 -3.21 -15.90
CA GLU A 245 36.94 -4.46 -15.14
C GLU A 245 36.62 -5.71 -15.97
N ASP A 246 35.91 -5.60 -17.10
CA ASP A 246 35.61 -6.72 -17.99
C ASP A 246 36.86 -7.24 -18.69
N TYR A 247 37.87 -6.41 -18.94
CA TYR A 247 39.06 -6.79 -19.73
C TYR A 247 40.06 -7.69 -18.97
N SER A 248 39.92 -7.80 -17.65
CA SER A 248 40.84 -8.58 -16.80
C SER A 248 40.10 -9.68 -16.05
N ALA A 249 40.77 -10.81 -15.81
CA ALA A 249 40.31 -11.84 -14.87
C ALA A 249 40.57 -11.36 -13.44
N SER A 250 39.94 -10.24 -13.07
CA SER A 250 40.05 -9.61 -11.76
C SER A 250 38.91 -10.05 -10.84
N ALA A 251 38.88 -9.48 -9.64
CA ALA A 251 37.90 -9.79 -8.61
C ALA A 251 36.46 -9.80 -9.13
N GLY A 252 36.07 -8.94 -10.09
CA GLY A 252 34.69 -8.83 -10.61
C GLY A 252 34.23 -9.95 -11.56
N THR A 253 35.11 -10.90 -11.90
CA THR A 253 34.81 -12.03 -12.79
C THR A 253 34.71 -13.34 -12.00
N GLY A 254 33.66 -14.12 -12.26
CA GLY A 254 33.38 -15.37 -11.52
C GLY A 254 32.21 -16.13 -12.12
N LEU A 255 31.56 -17.00 -11.33
CA LEU A 255 30.36 -17.71 -11.78
C LEU A 255 29.21 -16.72 -11.97
N VAL A 256 28.60 -16.75 -13.14
CA VAL A 256 27.41 -16.00 -13.57
C VAL A 256 26.32 -17.04 -13.81
N HIS A 257 25.16 -16.88 -13.20
CA HIS A 257 23.96 -17.69 -13.43
C HIS A 257 23.37 -17.45 -14.83
N GLY A 258 23.36 -16.18 -15.27
CA GLY A 258 22.90 -15.78 -16.59
C GLY A 258 21.41 -15.45 -16.67
N ASP A 259 20.57 -16.07 -15.85
CA ASP A 259 19.13 -15.74 -15.70
C ASP A 259 18.71 -15.63 -14.23
N PHE A 260 19.49 -14.92 -13.39
CA PHE A 260 19.16 -14.82 -11.96
C PHE A 260 17.97 -13.87 -11.73
N ARG A 261 16.87 -14.41 -11.22
CA ARG A 261 15.59 -13.72 -10.96
C ARG A 261 14.84 -14.39 -9.83
N ILE A 262 13.98 -13.63 -9.14
CA ILE A 262 13.27 -14.08 -7.93
C ILE A 262 12.42 -15.34 -8.14
N ASP A 263 11.86 -15.53 -9.34
CA ASP A 263 11.07 -16.71 -9.69
C ASP A 263 11.91 -17.93 -10.09
N ASN A 264 13.24 -17.78 -10.20
CA ASN A 264 14.20 -18.88 -10.27
C ASN A 264 14.75 -19.27 -8.89
N LEU A 265 14.14 -18.77 -7.82
CA LEU A 265 14.44 -19.14 -6.43
C LEU A 265 13.30 -19.97 -5.84
N VAL A 266 13.66 -21.05 -5.15
CA VAL A 266 12.77 -21.85 -4.31
C VAL A 266 12.97 -21.40 -2.87
N PHE A 267 11.92 -20.86 -2.26
CA PHE A 267 11.91 -20.45 -0.86
C PHE A 267 11.38 -21.59 0.03
N HIS A 268 11.82 -21.62 1.27
CA HIS A 268 11.33 -22.57 2.28
C HIS A 268 9.79 -22.53 2.38
N PRO A 269 9.08 -23.66 2.63
CA PRO A 269 7.62 -23.70 2.72
C PRO A 269 7.01 -22.68 3.69
N THR A 270 7.69 -22.42 4.80
CA THR A 270 7.21 -21.55 5.88
C THR A 270 8.10 -20.34 6.14
N GLU A 271 9.38 -20.39 5.76
CA GLU A 271 10.40 -19.37 6.09
C GLU A 271 10.83 -18.60 4.84
N TYR A 272 11.36 -17.39 5.00
CA TYR A 272 11.75 -16.51 3.88
C TYR A 272 13.21 -16.69 3.47
N GLU A 273 13.71 -17.92 3.60
CA GLU A 273 15.04 -18.32 3.18
C GLU A 273 14.98 -19.05 1.83
N VAL A 274 16.00 -18.85 1.01
CA VAL A 274 16.14 -19.54 -0.27
C VAL A 274 16.76 -20.91 -0.03
N ILE A 275 16.03 -21.96 -0.40
CA ILE A 275 16.46 -23.37 -0.30
C ILE A 275 16.93 -23.94 -1.65
N GLY A 276 16.75 -23.21 -2.75
CA GLY A 276 17.30 -23.61 -4.05
C GLY A 276 17.33 -22.52 -5.10
N VAL A 277 18.45 -22.41 -5.82
CA VAL A 277 18.58 -21.69 -7.09
C VAL A 277 18.47 -22.69 -8.23
N ILE A 278 17.60 -22.42 -9.20
CA ILE A 278 17.30 -23.31 -10.32
C ILE A 278 17.48 -22.59 -11.67
N ASP A 279 17.49 -23.38 -12.74
CA ASP A 279 17.62 -22.93 -14.13
C ASP A 279 19.02 -22.42 -14.54
N TRP A 280 20.02 -23.29 -14.34
CA TRP A 280 21.44 -23.01 -14.57
C TRP A 280 21.89 -23.11 -16.03
N GLU A 281 20.97 -23.11 -17.00
CA GLU A 281 21.27 -23.38 -18.41
C GLU A 281 22.15 -22.31 -19.08
N LEU A 282 22.07 -21.06 -18.62
CA LEU A 282 22.87 -19.93 -19.12
C LEU A 282 24.15 -19.69 -18.33
N SER A 283 24.42 -20.53 -17.32
CA SER A 283 25.51 -20.30 -16.37
C SER A 283 26.87 -20.32 -17.04
N THR A 284 27.79 -19.42 -16.67
CA THR A 284 29.15 -19.34 -17.24
C THR A 284 30.11 -18.58 -16.33
N LEU A 285 31.39 -18.57 -16.68
CA LEU A 285 32.32 -17.58 -16.11
C LEU A 285 32.20 -16.25 -16.87
N GLY A 286 32.23 -15.14 -16.13
CA GLY A 286 32.13 -13.80 -16.70
C GLY A 286 31.96 -12.71 -15.65
N ASN A 287 31.53 -11.52 -16.08
CA ASN A 287 31.28 -10.38 -15.21
C ASN A 287 29.96 -10.59 -14.43
N GLN A 288 30.08 -10.70 -13.10
CA GLN A 288 28.98 -11.01 -12.19
C GLN A 288 27.96 -9.87 -12.04
N MET A 289 28.35 -8.63 -12.33
CA MET A 289 27.43 -7.49 -12.24
C MET A 289 26.29 -7.57 -13.27
N CYS A 290 26.46 -8.36 -14.34
CA CYS A 290 25.38 -8.64 -15.29
C CYS A 290 24.22 -9.40 -14.64
N ASP A 291 24.45 -10.34 -13.71
CA ASP A 291 23.36 -11.01 -12.99
C ASP A 291 22.66 -10.05 -12.03
N VAL A 292 23.42 -9.16 -11.38
CA VAL A 292 22.86 -8.15 -10.47
C VAL A 292 21.94 -7.22 -11.24
N ALA A 293 22.42 -6.64 -12.35
CA ALA A 293 21.62 -5.78 -13.21
C ALA A 293 20.37 -6.49 -13.73
N TYR A 294 20.53 -7.74 -14.20
CA TYR A 294 19.41 -8.53 -14.70
C TYR A 294 18.35 -8.80 -13.60
N SER A 295 18.79 -9.10 -12.37
CA SER A 295 17.88 -9.30 -11.23
C SER A 295 17.08 -8.04 -10.87
N THR A 296 17.60 -6.85 -11.19
CA THR A 296 16.95 -5.56 -10.92
C THR A 296 16.06 -5.04 -12.06
N LEU A 297 15.94 -5.75 -13.19
CA LEU A 297 15.20 -5.23 -14.35
C LEU A 297 13.73 -4.92 -14.05
N HIS A 298 13.10 -5.60 -13.11
CA HIS A 298 11.73 -5.30 -12.68
C HIS A 298 11.58 -3.88 -12.08
N PHE A 299 12.66 -3.27 -11.56
CA PHE A 299 12.68 -1.86 -11.16
C PHE A 299 12.80 -0.88 -12.35
N ILE A 300 13.26 -1.36 -13.51
CA ILE A 300 13.56 -0.54 -14.69
C ILE A 300 12.46 -0.63 -15.75
N MET A 301 11.80 -1.77 -15.90
CA MET A 301 10.84 -1.96 -16.98
C MET A 301 9.56 -1.11 -16.84
N ASP A 302 9.31 -0.51 -15.67
CA ASP A 302 8.28 0.52 -15.43
C ASP A 302 8.73 1.95 -15.82
N ILE A 303 10.03 2.17 -16.04
CA ILE A 303 10.61 3.52 -16.25
C ILE A 303 10.25 4.13 -17.61
N THR A 304 9.73 3.34 -18.55
CA THR A 304 9.50 3.78 -19.95
C THR A 304 8.20 3.24 -20.54
N LEU A 305 7.28 2.85 -19.66
CA LEU A 305 5.88 2.60 -20.01
C LEU A 305 5.01 3.85 -20.07
N SER A 306 5.52 4.96 -19.55
CA SER A 306 5.02 6.29 -19.81
C SER A 306 6.19 7.26 -19.65
N ALA A 307 6.28 8.30 -20.49
CA ALA A 307 7.20 9.41 -20.27
C ALA A 307 6.86 10.23 -18.99
N GLU A 308 5.96 9.72 -18.14
CA GLU A 308 5.47 10.29 -16.89
C GLU A 308 5.81 9.41 -15.66
N SER A 309 6.45 8.22 -15.80
CA SER A 309 6.73 7.31 -14.68
C SER A 309 8.23 7.02 -14.48
N ARG A 310 8.99 7.95 -13.88
CA ARG A 310 10.34 7.66 -13.35
C ARG A 310 10.23 7.11 -11.93
N GLY A 311 9.91 5.82 -11.79
CA GLY A 311 9.94 5.12 -10.51
C GLY A 311 9.33 3.74 -10.67
N GLY A 312 10.15 2.70 -10.76
CA GLY A 312 9.65 1.33 -10.87
C GLY A 312 8.98 0.82 -9.60
N LEU A 313 8.17 -0.23 -9.77
CA LEU A 313 7.51 -1.07 -8.76
C LEU A 313 7.49 -0.48 -7.32
N GLN A 314 6.68 0.56 -7.08
CA GLN A 314 6.46 1.11 -5.73
C GLN A 314 5.44 0.26 -4.96
N THR A 315 5.85 -0.96 -4.60
CA THR A 315 5.12 -1.84 -3.68
C THR A 315 5.80 -1.78 -2.31
N GLU A 316 5.13 -1.33 -1.25
CA GLU A 316 5.76 -1.18 0.08
C GLU A 316 6.33 -2.52 0.57
N GLY A 317 7.51 -2.43 1.17
CA GLY A 317 8.31 -3.58 1.57
C GLY A 317 9.29 -4.09 0.51
N ILE A 318 9.12 -3.74 -0.77
CA ILE A 318 10.16 -4.02 -1.77
C ILE A 318 11.24 -2.93 -1.63
N PRO A 319 12.54 -3.29 -1.52
CA PRO A 319 13.62 -2.31 -1.53
C PRO A 319 13.56 -1.41 -2.77
N LEU A 320 14.01 -0.17 -2.65
CA LEU A 320 14.41 0.57 -3.85
C LEU A 320 15.57 -0.16 -4.56
N GLN A 321 15.72 0.04 -5.87
CA GLN A 321 16.82 -0.57 -6.63
C GLN A 321 18.19 -0.31 -5.98
N ALA A 322 18.42 0.93 -5.52
CA ALA A 322 19.67 1.30 -4.85
C ALA A 322 19.83 0.63 -3.48
N GLU A 323 18.75 0.36 -2.75
CA GLU A 323 18.79 -0.36 -1.46
C GLU A 323 19.09 -1.84 -1.68
N TYR A 324 18.41 -2.51 -2.62
CA TYR A 324 18.70 -3.90 -2.99
C TYR A 324 20.15 -4.06 -3.48
N LEU A 325 20.62 -3.12 -4.31
CA LEU A 325 22.00 -3.10 -4.79
C LEU A 325 22.98 -2.90 -3.64
N ALA A 326 22.66 -2.05 -2.67
CA ALA A 326 23.51 -1.83 -1.49
C ALA A 326 23.59 -3.08 -0.61
N ASP A 327 22.48 -3.77 -0.39
CA ASP A 327 22.45 -5.04 0.35
C ASP A 327 23.31 -6.10 -0.34
N TYR A 328 23.18 -6.23 -1.67
CA TYR A 328 24.02 -7.11 -2.47
C TYR A 328 25.50 -6.73 -2.37
N CYS A 329 25.87 -5.46 -2.63
CA CYS A 329 27.27 -5.01 -2.61
C CYS A 329 27.90 -5.26 -1.25
N LYS A 330 27.18 -4.96 -0.16
CA LYS A 330 27.60 -5.23 1.21
C LYS A 330 27.81 -6.72 1.46
N ALA A 331 26.85 -7.56 1.07
CA ALA A 331 26.95 -9.01 1.27
C ALA A 331 28.06 -9.65 0.41
N ALA A 332 28.24 -9.18 -0.83
CA ALA A 332 29.22 -9.72 -1.77
C ALA A 332 30.64 -9.16 -1.58
N GLY A 333 30.82 -8.12 -0.76
CA GLY A 333 32.10 -7.42 -0.61
C GLY A 333 32.51 -6.70 -1.89
N ARG A 334 31.54 -6.13 -2.64
CA ARG A 334 31.75 -5.47 -3.93
C ARG A 334 31.68 -3.95 -3.80
N PRO A 335 32.48 -3.20 -4.58
CA PRO A 335 32.35 -1.75 -4.64
C PRO A 335 31.00 -1.32 -5.21
N TRP A 336 30.58 -0.09 -4.89
CA TRP A 336 29.37 0.52 -5.42
C TRP A 336 29.52 0.81 -6.92
N PRO A 337 28.69 0.25 -7.82
CA PRO A 337 28.97 0.23 -9.26
C PRO A 337 28.44 1.48 -9.99
N MET A 338 28.55 2.67 -9.38
CA MET A 338 27.93 3.91 -9.89
C MET A 338 28.32 4.23 -11.33
N GLU A 339 29.61 4.19 -11.65
CA GLU A 339 30.15 4.59 -12.96
C GLU A 339 29.63 3.70 -14.10
N ASN A 340 29.55 2.39 -13.86
CA ASN A 340 29.25 1.38 -14.88
C ASN A 340 27.80 0.90 -14.87
N TRP A 341 26.94 1.38 -13.95
CA TRP A 341 25.58 0.86 -13.79
C TRP A 341 24.71 1.01 -15.04
N LYS A 342 24.84 2.14 -15.76
CA LYS A 342 24.14 2.37 -17.03
C LYS A 342 24.45 1.29 -18.04
N PHE A 343 25.72 0.87 -18.12
CA PHE A 343 26.15 -0.19 -19.02
C PHE A 343 25.44 -1.51 -18.69
N TYR A 344 25.45 -1.94 -17.43
CA TYR A 344 24.90 -3.25 -17.08
C TYR A 344 23.37 -3.35 -17.28
N ILE A 345 22.62 -2.27 -16.97
CA ILE A 345 21.18 -2.22 -17.23
C ILE A 345 20.90 -2.18 -18.75
N ALA A 346 21.59 -1.32 -19.49
CA ALA A 346 21.42 -1.24 -20.95
C ALA A 346 21.77 -2.56 -21.65
N PHE A 347 22.85 -3.21 -21.21
CA PHE A 347 23.26 -4.53 -21.70
C PHE A 347 22.19 -5.59 -21.44
N SER A 348 21.56 -5.57 -20.27
CA SER A 348 20.49 -6.50 -19.91
C SER A 348 19.24 -6.31 -20.77
N LEU A 349 18.83 -5.06 -21.01
CA LEU A 349 17.71 -4.72 -21.89
C LEU A 349 18.02 -5.05 -23.38
N PHE A 350 19.24 -4.78 -23.83
CA PHE A 350 19.73 -5.15 -25.16
C PHE A 350 19.65 -6.66 -25.40
N ARG A 351 20.08 -7.46 -24.42
CA ARG A 351 19.98 -8.92 -24.46
C ARG A 351 18.53 -9.39 -24.59
N ILE A 352 17.62 -8.84 -23.78
CA ILE A 352 16.19 -9.19 -23.83
C ILE A 352 15.59 -8.81 -25.18
N ALA A 353 15.91 -7.64 -25.72
CA ALA A 353 15.46 -7.21 -27.04
C ALA A 353 15.88 -8.21 -28.13
N ALA A 354 17.15 -8.67 -28.11
CA ALA A 354 17.66 -9.67 -29.04
C ALA A 354 16.92 -11.01 -28.93
N ILE A 355 16.65 -11.48 -27.72
CA ILE A 355 15.89 -12.71 -27.46
C ILE A 355 14.46 -12.58 -28.00
N TYR A 356 13.78 -11.47 -27.72
CA TYR A 356 12.39 -11.24 -28.12
C TYR A 356 12.25 -11.11 -29.64
N ALA A 357 13.22 -10.49 -30.30
CA ALA A 357 13.29 -10.46 -31.77
C ALA A 357 13.46 -11.86 -32.36
N GLY A 358 14.32 -12.70 -31.76
CA GLY A 358 14.47 -14.10 -32.17
C GLY A 358 13.21 -14.95 -31.96
N VAL A 359 12.47 -14.72 -30.86
CA VAL A 359 11.17 -15.35 -30.63
C VAL A 359 10.14 -14.92 -31.70
N TYR A 360 10.10 -13.63 -32.02
CA TYR A 360 9.19 -13.11 -33.05
C TYR A 360 9.51 -13.68 -34.43
N HIS A 361 10.80 -13.78 -34.79
CA HIS A 361 11.21 -14.38 -36.04
C HIS A 361 10.81 -15.86 -36.16
N ARG A 362 11.02 -16.65 -35.09
CA ARG A 362 10.53 -18.04 -35.05
C ARG A 362 9.02 -18.12 -35.17
N TRP A 363 8.28 -17.14 -34.64
CA TRP A 363 6.83 -17.09 -34.79
C TRP A 363 6.40 -16.82 -36.23
N THR A 364 7.09 -15.90 -36.93
CA THR A 364 6.84 -15.67 -38.37
C THR A 364 7.10 -16.90 -39.24
N MET A 365 7.93 -17.83 -38.76
CA MET A 365 8.21 -19.12 -39.40
C MET A 365 7.23 -20.23 -38.97
N GLY A 366 6.24 -19.95 -38.12
CA GLY A 366 5.31 -20.94 -37.58
C GLY A 366 5.90 -21.84 -36.48
N ASN A 367 7.11 -21.55 -36.01
CA ASN A 367 7.90 -22.43 -35.13
C ASN A 367 8.13 -21.84 -33.71
N ALA A 368 7.26 -20.94 -33.24
CA ALA A 368 7.39 -20.33 -31.91
C ALA A 368 6.57 -21.01 -30.80
N SER A 369 7.21 -21.10 -29.64
CA SER A 369 6.68 -21.57 -28.35
C SER A 369 5.37 -20.99 -27.86
N GLY A 370 5.17 -19.71 -28.17
CA GLY A 370 4.20 -18.87 -27.49
C GLY A 370 2.83 -18.82 -28.18
N GLY A 371 2.64 -19.57 -29.27
CA GLY A 371 1.46 -19.43 -30.13
C GLY A 371 1.23 -17.97 -30.55
N GLU A 372 -0.01 -17.50 -30.50
CA GLU A 372 -0.39 -16.11 -30.85
C GLU A 372 0.27 -15.04 -29.97
N ARG A 373 0.71 -15.35 -28.74
CA ARG A 373 1.39 -14.36 -27.87
C ARG A 373 2.78 -14.01 -28.39
N ALA A 374 3.43 -14.93 -29.10
CA ALA A 374 4.73 -14.66 -29.74
C ALA A 374 4.64 -13.64 -30.88
N GLN A 375 3.43 -13.36 -31.41
CA GLN A 375 3.19 -12.25 -32.35
C GLN A 375 3.59 -10.88 -31.77
N HIS A 376 3.45 -10.73 -30.44
CA HIS A 376 3.63 -9.45 -29.78
C HIS A 376 5.08 -9.20 -29.35
N THR A 377 5.95 -10.22 -29.39
CA THR A 377 7.33 -10.09 -28.88
C THR A 377 8.18 -9.19 -29.75
N GLY A 378 7.87 -9.03 -31.05
CA GLY A 378 8.56 -8.08 -31.93
C GLY A 378 8.35 -6.62 -31.48
N LYS A 379 7.12 -6.26 -31.08
CA LYS A 379 6.82 -4.92 -30.52
C LYS A 379 7.52 -4.70 -29.19
N GLN A 380 7.55 -5.73 -28.33
CA GLN A 380 8.23 -5.67 -27.04
C GLN A 380 9.76 -5.58 -27.19
N ALA A 381 10.36 -6.23 -28.18
CA ALA A 381 11.78 -6.07 -28.50
C ALA A 381 12.13 -4.61 -28.81
N ASN A 382 11.32 -3.93 -29.63
CA ASN A 382 11.49 -2.50 -29.93
C ASN A 382 11.35 -1.64 -28.68
N ARG A 383 10.36 -1.97 -27.83
CA ARG A 383 10.18 -1.28 -26.56
C ARG A 383 11.46 -1.33 -25.72
N PHE A 384 12.04 -2.52 -25.51
CA PHE A 384 13.26 -2.69 -24.71
C PHE A 384 14.46 -1.90 -25.26
N ILE A 385 14.58 -1.77 -26.58
CA ILE A 385 15.59 -0.92 -27.22
C ILE A 385 15.38 0.55 -26.83
N ASP A 386 14.14 1.02 -26.87
CA ASP A 386 13.78 2.39 -26.51
C ASP A 386 14.06 2.66 -25.02
N ILE A 387 13.67 1.72 -24.12
CA ILE A 387 13.96 1.80 -22.68
C ILE A 387 15.45 1.98 -22.42
N ALA A 388 16.28 1.15 -23.06
CA ALA A 388 17.72 1.15 -22.84
C ALA A 388 18.35 2.47 -23.28
N LEU A 389 17.96 2.98 -24.45
CA LEU A 389 18.47 4.25 -24.97
C LEU A 389 18.04 5.44 -24.12
N GLU A 390 16.81 5.44 -23.59
CA GLU A 390 16.34 6.46 -22.66
C GLU A 390 17.08 6.39 -21.32
N PHE A 391 17.31 5.18 -20.79
CA PHE A 391 18.01 4.96 -19.54
C PHE A 391 19.47 5.46 -19.60
N ILE A 392 20.16 5.22 -20.71
CA ILE A 392 21.54 5.70 -20.93
C ILE A 392 21.62 7.25 -20.90
N ARG A 393 20.58 7.94 -21.38
CA ARG A 393 20.53 9.41 -21.45
C ARG A 393 20.28 10.10 -20.11
N LEU A 394 19.85 9.37 -19.10
CA LEU A 394 19.66 9.94 -17.76
C LEU A 394 20.99 10.47 -17.22
N ALA A 395 21.00 11.67 -16.62
CA ALA A 395 22.22 12.24 -16.05
C ALA A 395 22.76 11.34 -14.91
N HIS A 396 21.89 10.99 -13.97
CA HIS A 396 22.18 10.13 -12.82
C HIS A 396 21.20 8.97 -12.75
N VAL A 397 21.69 7.76 -12.45
CA VAL A 397 20.87 6.52 -12.31
C VAL A 397 21.06 5.81 -10.98
N LEU A 398 22.11 6.17 -10.23
CA LEU A 398 22.38 5.75 -8.87
C LEU A 398 22.90 6.97 -8.08
N PRO A 399 22.70 7.01 -6.75
CA PRO A 399 23.39 7.97 -5.89
C PRO A 399 24.91 7.76 -5.90
N ASP A 400 25.67 8.81 -5.60
CA ASP A 400 27.14 8.79 -5.58
C ASP A 400 27.73 7.82 -4.55
N GLN A 401 26.99 7.57 -3.46
CA GLN A 401 27.36 6.66 -2.39
C GLN A 401 26.21 5.66 -2.17
N PRO A 402 26.51 4.40 -1.75
CA PRO A 402 25.47 3.45 -1.39
C PRO A 402 24.61 4.03 -0.26
N PRO A 403 23.27 3.90 -0.32
CA PRO A 403 22.40 4.37 0.76
C PRO A 403 22.80 3.70 2.08
N SER A 404 23.10 4.51 3.10
CA SER A 404 23.55 3.99 4.40
C SER A 404 22.37 3.36 5.16
N VAL A 405 22.53 2.10 5.56
CA VAL A 405 21.51 1.34 6.34
C VAL A 405 21.45 1.80 7.81
N SER A 406 22.28 2.77 8.21
CA SER A 406 22.41 3.23 9.60
C SER A 406 22.12 4.74 9.78
N GLY A 407 21.31 5.35 8.90
CA GLY A 407 21.19 6.81 8.81
C GLY A 407 19.77 7.41 8.77
N ARG A 408 18.70 6.65 9.04
CA ARG A 408 17.32 7.20 9.04
C ARG A 408 16.98 8.11 10.25
N LEU A 409 17.96 8.47 11.08
CA LEU A 409 17.75 9.29 12.28
C LEU A 409 18.35 10.70 12.27
N GLN A 410 19.03 11.18 11.22
CA GLN A 410 19.73 12.48 11.33
C GLN A 410 19.60 13.54 10.22
N ASN A 411 19.12 13.25 9.00
CA ASN A 411 19.15 14.27 7.94
C ASN A 411 17.78 14.56 7.29
N HIS A 412 16.86 15.12 8.08
CA HIS A 412 15.63 15.79 7.57
C HIS A 412 15.55 17.26 7.97
N PHE A 413 16.71 17.91 8.19
CA PHE A 413 16.80 19.36 8.24
C PHE A 413 17.72 19.82 7.14
N HIS A 414 17.13 20.57 6.22
CA HIS A 414 17.70 21.34 5.11
C HIS A 414 17.30 20.84 3.72
N GLU A 415 16.73 21.80 3.00
CA GLU A 415 16.32 21.79 1.59
C GLU A 415 14.99 21.11 1.28
N GLU A 416 13.91 21.90 1.39
CA GLU A 416 13.02 22.11 0.24
C GLU A 416 12.16 23.37 0.47
N SER A 417 12.71 24.51 0.04
CA SER A 417 11.91 25.64 -0.40
C SER A 417 11.98 25.68 -1.92
N ARG A 418 10.82 25.67 -2.59
CA ARG A 418 10.58 25.77 -4.04
C ARG A 418 10.91 24.45 -4.77
N SER A 419 10.05 23.85 -5.59
CA SER A 419 8.90 24.36 -6.34
C SER A 419 7.95 23.23 -6.72
N GLN A 420 6.65 23.49 -6.58
CA GLN A 420 5.55 22.76 -7.20
C GLN A 420 5.75 22.63 -8.73
N SER A 421 5.65 21.41 -9.29
CA SER A 421 4.77 21.13 -10.45
C SER A 421 4.69 19.64 -10.81
N SER A 422 3.47 19.11 -10.68
CA SER A 422 2.80 18.03 -11.42
C SER A 422 3.36 16.60 -11.40
N SER A 423 2.75 15.82 -10.51
CA SER A 423 2.51 14.38 -10.51
C SER A 423 1.81 13.84 -11.76
N LYS A 424 2.21 12.66 -12.24
CA LYS A 424 1.33 11.60 -12.82
C LYS A 424 2.04 10.24 -12.68
N GLY A 425 1.41 9.10 -12.40
CA GLY A 425 -0.01 8.83 -12.23
C GLY A 425 -0.29 7.52 -11.46
N SER A 426 -0.28 7.60 -10.13
CA SER A 426 -1.35 6.95 -9.37
C SER A 426 -2.61 7.78 -9.57
N GLY A 427 -3.79 7.16 -9.67
CA GLY A 427 -5.03 7.93 -9.57
C GLY A 427 -4.97 8.83 -8.32
N ASN A 428 -5.50 10.05 -8.41
CA ASN A 428 -5.39 11.07 -7.36
C ASN A 428 -5.86 10.60 -5.97
N PHE A 429 -6.60 9.48 -5.90
CA PHE A 429 -7.17 8.89 -4.69
C PHE A 429 -6.67 7.47 -4.41
N VAL A 430 -5.45 7.09 -4.81
CA VAL A 430 -4.87 5.82 -4.35
C VAL A 430 -4.26 6.05 -2.96
N PRO A 431 -4.73 5.37 -1.90
CA PRO A 431 -4.16 5.53 -0.57
C PRO A 431 -2.69 5.08 -0.56
N THR A 432 -1.85 5.82 0.15
CA THR A 432 -0.46 5.45 0.37
C THR A 432 -0.40 4.16 1.20
N GLN A 433 0.74 3.47 1.15
CA GLN A 433 0.88 2.19 1.84
C GLN A 433 0.91 2.37 3.37
N LYS A 434 1.48 3.47 3.87
CA LYS A 434 1.27 4.00 5.24
C LYS A 434 -0.21 4.08 5.64
N VAL A 435 -1.06 4.60 4.75
CA VAL A 435 -2.51 4.67 4.98
C VAL A 435 -3.15 3.28 4.97
N LEU A 436 -2.71 2.38 4.09
CA LEU A 436 -3.19 0.99 4.05
C LEU A 436 -2.85 0.23 5.33
N GLU A 437 -1.62 0.37 5.85
CA GLU A 437 -1.21 -0.25 7.13
C GLU A 437 -2.03 0.30 8.31
N LEU A 438 -2.20 1.61 8.40
CA LEU A 438 -3.03 2.23 9.45
C LEU A 438 -4.49 1.80 9.32
N ARG A 439 -5.00 1.67 8.10
CA ARG A 439 -6.34 1.17 7.80
C ARG A 439 -6.51 -0.26 8.28
N ASP A 440 -5.55 -1.14 8.01
CA ASP A 440 -5.61 -2.54 8.42
C ASP A 440 -5.53 -2.70 9.95
N LYS A 441 -4.62 -1.96 10.60
CA LYS A 441 -4.56 -1.89 12.08
C LYS A 441 -5.87 -1.38 12.68
N LEU A 442 -6.42 -0.32 12.10
CA LEU A 442 -7.66 0.28 12.58
C LEU A 442 -8.85 -0.66 12.37
N LEU A 443 -8.97 -1.32 11.22
CA LEU A 443 -10.03 -2.32 10.96
C LEU A 443 -9.96 -3.47 11.97
N LEU A 444 -8.76 -3.99 12.23
CA LEU A 444 -8.55 -5.04 13.22
C LEU A 444 -8.91 -4.57 14.64
N PHE A 445 -8.53 -3.35 15.01
CA PHE A 445 -8.90 -2.75 16.29
C PHE A 445 -10.42 -2.60 16.42
N MET A 446 -11.09 -2.13 15.36
CA MET A 446 -12.54 -1.99 15.33
C MET A 446 -13.23 -3.35 15.55
N GLU A 447 -12.79 -4.39 14.84
CA GLU A 447 -13.36 -5.74 14.93
C GLU A 447 -13.12 -6.41 16.28
N LYS A 448 -11.90 -6.29 16.82
CA LYS A 448 -11.50 -6.98 18.05
C LYS A 448 -11.94 -6.26 19.32
N HIS A 449 -12.08 -4.93 19.26
CA HIS A 449 -12.21 -4.11 20.46
C HIS A 449 -13.40 -3.16 20.45
N ILE A 450 -13.74 -2.52 19.32
CA ILE A 450 -14.83 -1.53 19.31
C ILE A 450 -16.19 -2.18 19.15
N TYR A 451 -16.43 -2.92 18.05
CA TYR A 451 -17.75 -3.50 17.78
C TYR A 451 -18.26 -4.41 18.90
N PRO A 452 -17.42 -5.25 19.55
CA PRO A 452 -17.87 -6.06 20.68
C PRO A 452 -18.33 -5.23 21.89
N MET A 453 -17.78 -4.03 22.07
CA MET A 453 -18.08 -3.15 23.22
C MET A 453 -19.26 -2.21 22.99
N GLU A 454 -19.74 -2.05 21.75
CA GLU A 454 -20.82 -1.11 21.44
C GLU A 454 -22.07 -1.36 22.29
N SER A 455 -22.46 -2.63 22.47
CA SER A 455 -23.64 -2.98 23.28
C SER A 455 -23.49 -2.54 24.73
N GLU A 456 -22.31 -2.71 25.32
CA GLU A 456 -22.04 -2.30 26.70
C GLU A 456 -22.04 -0.77 26.85
N PHE A 457 -21.47 -0.05 25.87
CA PHE A 457 -21.54 1.42 25.84
C PHE A 457 -22.99 1.93 25.72
N TYR A 458 -23.81 1.31 24.88
CA TYR A 458 -25.23 1.65 24.80
C TYR A 458 -25.99 1.36 26.11
N GLN A 459 -25.70 0.25 26.77
CA GLN A 459 -26.30 -0.07 28.07
C GLN A 459 -25.94 0.99 29.12
N LEU A 460 -24.68 1.43 29.18
CA LEU A 460 -24.28 2.52 30.07
C LEU A 460 -25.01 3.81 29.72
N ALA A 461 -25.06 4.19 28.44
CA ALA A 461 -25.70 5.41 27.95
C ALA A 461 -27.21 5.45 28.25
N GLN A 462 -27.88 4.30 28.33
CA GLN A 462 -29.30 4.20 28.69
C GLN A 462 -29.54 4.10 30.20
N SER A 463 -28.48 3.96 31.00
CA SER A 463 -28.59 3.79 32.46
C SER A 463 -28.71 5.12 33.21
N ASN A 464 -28.95 5.03 34.52
CA ASN A 464 -28.86 6.18 35.43
C ASN A 464 -27.42 6.71 35.63
N ARG A 465 -26.42 5.96 35.16
CA ARG A 465 -24.98 6.32 35.22
C ARG A 465 -24.45 6.86 33.89
N ARG A 466 -25.32 7.20 32.95
CA ARG A 466 -24.94 7.56 31.57
C ARG A 466 -23.94 8.72 31.42
N TRP A 467 -23.90 9.65 32.38
CA TRP A 467 -22.92 10.75 32.41
C TRP A 467 -21.57 10.39 33.07
N THR A 468 -21.32 9.10 33.31
CA THR A 468 -20.05 8.61 33.84
C THR A 468 -19.20 8.00 32.72
N ILE A 469 -17.89 7.94 32.92
CA ILE A 469 -16.97 7.37 31.93
C ILE A 469 -16.85 5.87 32.14
N HIS A 470 -16.96 5.12 31.05
CA HIS A 470 -16.78 3.67 31.08
C HIS A 470 -15.30 3.32 31.29
N PRO A 471 -14.92 2.47 32.27
CA PRO A 471 -13.52 2.10 32.50
C PRO A 471 -12.83 1.49 31.27
N GLU A 472 -13.55 0.66 30.51
CA GLU A 472 -13.04 0.10 29.26
C GLU A 472 -12.77 1.16 28.18
N GLU A 473 -13.48 2.29 28.17
CA GLU A 473 -13.17 3.38 27.22
C GLU A 473 -11.73 3.88 27.45
N GLU A 474 -11.34 4.09 28.71
CA GLU A 474 -9.99 4.53 29.06
C GLU A 474 -8.94 3.45 28.77
N ARG A 475 -9.26 2.18 29.07
CA ARG A 475 -8.38 1.06 28.71
C ARG A 475 -8.14 0.97 27.20
N LEU A 476 -9.19 1.19 26.40
CA LEU A 476 -9.10 1.18 24.94
C LEU A 476 -8.30 2.36 24.39
N LYS A 477 -8.41 3.56 24.98
CA LYS A 477 -7.55 4.70 24.64
C LYS A 477 -6.08 4.40 24.88
N GLU A 478 -5.74 3.82 26.03
CA GLU A 478 -4.36 3.42 26.33
C GLU A 478 -3.85 2.33 25.38
N LEU A 479 -4.70 1.41 24.95
CA LEU A 479 -4.35 0.42 23.93
C LEU A 479 -4.12 1.09 22.56
N ALA A 480 -5.02 1.98 22.13
CA ALA A 480 -4.88 2.73 20.89
C ALA A 480 -3.58 3.55 20.86
N LYS A 481 -3.22 4.21 21.97
CA LYS A 481 -1.92 4.90 22.13
C LYS A 481 -0.73 3.95 21.95
N LYS A 482 -0.79 2.73 22.51
CA LYS A 482 0.27 1.73 22.37
C LYS A 482 0.43 1.21 20.94
N GLU A 483 -0.67 1.12 20.20
CA GLU A 483 -0.67 0.66 18.79
C GLU A 483 -0.41 1.79 17.78
N GLY A 484 -0.22 3.02 18.25
CA GLY A 484 0.04 4.19 17.38
C GLY A 484 -1.20 4.73 16.68
N LEU A 485 -2.41 4.39 17.18
CA LEU A 485 -3.70 4.82 16.64
C LEU A 485 -4.24 6.05 17.39
N TRP A 486 -3.39 7.03 17.68
CA TRP A 486 -3.75 8.20 18.50
C TRP A 486 -3.46 9.51 17.79
N ASN A 487 -4.34 10.51 17.95
CA ASN A 487 -4.20 11.83 17.32
C ASN A 487 -3.99 11.76 15.78
N LEU A 488 -4.62 10.79 15.11
CA LEU A 488 -4.41 10.52 13.68
C LEU A 488 -4.83 11.68 12.76
N TRP A 489 -5.57 12.64 13.29
CA TRP A 489 -6.09 13.82 12.58
C TRP A 489 -5.05 14.93 12.39
N ILE A 490 -3.93 14.93 13.14
CA ILE A 490 -2.98 16.05 13.13
C ILE A 490 -2.20 16.06 11.80
N PRO A 491 -2.33 17.10 10.96
CA PRO A 491 -1.59 17.21 9.73
C PRO A 491 -0.11 17.54 9.99
N LEU A 492 0.76 17.21 9.02
CA LEU A 492 2.22 17.34 9.16
C LEU A 492 2.67 18.75 9.59
N ASP A 493 2.06 19.79 9.02
CA ASP A 493 2.40 21.18 9.34
C ASP A 493 2.06 21.57 10.79
N SER A 494 0.97 21.00 11.32
CA SER A 494 0.53 21.21 12.69
C SER A 494 1.31 20.34 13.68
N ALA A 495 1.72 19.13 13.27
CA ALA A 495 2.63 18.28 14.04
C ALA A 495 4.00 18.96 14.25
N VAL A 496 4.52 19.68 13.26
CA VAL A 496 5.77 20.47 13.41
C VAL A 496 5.62 21.57 14.46
N ARG A 497 4.47 22.26 14.51
CA ARG A 497 4.18 23.28 15.55
C ARG A 497 4.06 22.65 16.92
N ALA A 498 3.30 21.56 17.04
CA ALA A 498 3.14 20.80 18.28
C ALA A 498 4.49 20.28 18.80
N ARG A 499 5.38 19.85 17.90
CA ARG A 499 6.72 19.35 18.25
C ARG A 499 7.57 20.41 18.95
N LYS A 500 7.54 21.67 18.48
CA LYS A 500 8.26 22.79 19.14
C LYS A 500 7.76 23.05 20.56
N LEU A 501 6.46 22.86 20.80
CA LEU A 501 5.85 23.02 22.11
C LEU A 501 6.20 21.85 23.05
N LEU A 502 6.16 20.62 22.53
CA LEU A 502 6.29 19.40 23.34
C LEU A 502 7.76 19.02 23.63
N LEU A 503 8.73 19.39 22.80
CA LEU A 503 10.14 19.00 22.98
C LEU A 503 10.99 19.96 23.83
N ASP A 504 10.39 20.98 24.43
CA ASP A 504 11.07 21.94 25.31
C ASP A 504 11.49 21.36 26.69
N ASN A 505 11.22 20.06 26.97
CA ASN A 505 11.51 19.42 28.27
C ASN A 505 12.11 18.00 28.14
N THR A 506 13.32 17.83 28.67
CA THR A 506 14.13 16.62 29.03
C THR A 506 13.88 15.25 28.36
N LEU A 507 14.97 14.49 28.19
CA LEU A 507 15.06 13.20 27.47
C LEU A 507 14.08 12.09 27.90
N LYS A 508 13.51 12.12 29.12
CA LYS A 508 12.52 11.12 29.57
C LYS A 508 11.10 11.37 29.02
N THR A 509 10.80 12.58 28.57
CA THR A 509 9.49 12.99 28.03
C THR A 509 9.41 12.82 26.51
N ALA A 510 10.53 12.64 25.81
CA ALA A 510 10.60 12.60 24.34
C ALA A 510 9.73 11.49 23.72
N ALA A 511 9.81 10.25 24.23
CA ALA A 511 9.04 9.13 23.69
C ALA A 511 7.52 9.25 23.94
N ARG A 512 7.11 9.86 25.07
CA ARG A 512 5.71 10.18 25.35
C ARG A 512 5.21 11.28 24.41
N ASN A 513 6.04 12.30 24.18
CA ASN A 513 5.71 13.47 23.38
C ASN A 513 5.65 13.17 21.88
N GLU A 514 6.47 12.24 21.37
CA GLU A 514 6.38 11.78 19.98
C GLU A 514 5.04 11.11 19.66
N ARG A 515 4.46 10.35 20.60
CA ARG A 515 3.15 9.71 20.42
C ARG A 515 1.99 10.70 20.34
N LEU A 516 2.13 11.87 20.94
CA LEU A 516 1.10 12.92 20.92
C LEU A 516 1.03 13.65 19.57
N LEU A 517 2.07 13.56 18.75
CA LEU A 517 2.16 14.25 17.45
C LEU A 517 1.32 13.58 16.34
N GLY A 518 0.75 12.41 16.61
CA GLY A 518 -0.04 11.64 15.65
C GLY A 518 0.80 11.09 14.48
N ALA A 519 0.11 10.58 13.47
CA ALA A 519 0.75 9.94 12.31
C ALA A 519 1.22 10.94 11.24
N GLY A 520 0.89 12.23 11.35
CA GLY A 520 1.23 13.25 10.34
C GLY A 520 0.65 12.91 8.97
N LEU A 521 -0.68 12.80 8.88
CA LEU A 521 -1.40 12.45 7.66
C LEU A 521 -1.83 13.72 6.91
N SER A 522 -1.89 13.67 5.58
CA SER A 522 -2.62 14.67 4.81
C SER A 522 -4.13 14.57 5.08
N ASN A 523 -4.94 15.57 4.68
CA ASN A 523 -6.40 15.48 4.81
C ASN A 523 -6.95 14.31 3.98
N LEU A 524 -6.41 14.09 2.77
CA LEU A 524 -6.76 12.96 1.91
C LEU A 524 -6.41 11.62 2.58
N GLU A 525 -5.19 11.49 3.10
CA GLU A 525 -4.74 10.28 3.81
C GLU A 525 -5.59 10.01 5.05
N TYR A 526 -5.88 11.04 5.85
CA TYR A 526 -6.76 10.95 7.01
C TYR A 526 -8.19 10.54 6.62
N GLY A 527 -8.65 10.90 5.42
CA GLY A 527 -9.98 10.51 4.91
C GLY A 527 -10.25 9.02 4.95
N TYR A 528 -9.29 8.20 4.53
CA TYR A 528 -9.41 6.73 4.56
C TYR A 528 -9.51 6.16 5.97
N ILE A 529 -8.81 6.78 6.92
CA ILE A 529 -8.80 6.36 8.32
C ILE A 529 -10.08 6.83 9.03
N CYS A 530 -10.49 8.06 8.75
CA CYS A 530 -11.69 8.69 9.29
C CYS A 530 -12.97 7.99 8.81
N GLU A 531 -12.98 7.47 7.58
CA GLU A 531 -14.05 6.59 7.08
C GLU A 531 -14.23 5.35 7.97
N ILE A 532 -13.15 4.71 8.41
CA ILE A 532 -13.24 3.51 9.25
C ILE A 532 -13.78 3.85 10.64
N MET A 533 -13.27 4.92 11.25
CA MET A 533 -13.76 5.40 12.56
C MET A 533 -15.24 5.79 12.50
N GLY A 534 -15.73 6.25 11.34
CA GLY A 534 -17.14 6.61 11.13
C GLY A 534 -18.12 5.44 11.19
N ARG A 535 -17.64 4.19 11.16
CA ARG A 535 -18.48 2.99 11.27
C ARG A 535 -19.09 2.79 12.66
N SER A 536 -18.62 3.55 13.65
CA SER A 536 -19.13 3.54 15.04
C SER A 536 -19.16 4.96 15.59
N VAL A 537 -20.21 5.32 16.32
CA VAL A 537 -20.30 6.61 17.04
C VAL A 537 -19.25 6.71 18.16
N TRP A 538 -18.79 5.56 18.69
CA TRP A 538 -17.89 5.49 19.84
C TRP A 538 -16.40 5.54 19.44
N ALA A 539 -16.06 5.07 18.24
CA ALA A 539 -14.69 4.92 17.78
C ALA A 539 -13.85 6.22 17.78
N PRO A 540 -14.34 7.36 17.27
CA PRO A 540 -13.51 8.56 17.16
C PRO A 540 -12.91 9.03 18.51
N GLN A 541 -13.65 8.88 19.61
CA GLN A 541 -13.17 9.27 20.94
C GLN A 541 -12.03 8.37 21.44
N ILE A 542 -12.05 7.09 21.09
CA ILE A 542 -11.04 6.10 21.50
C ILE A 542 -9.69 6.35 20.82
N PHE A 543 -9.69 6.99 19.65
CA PHE A 543 -8.47 7.36 18.91
C PHE A 543 -8.08 8.84 19.07
N ASN A 544 -8.78 9.58 19.95
CA ASN A 544 -8.68 11.04 20.12
C ASN A 544 -8.89 11.84 18.81
N CYS A 545 -9.80 11.34 17.98
CA CYS A 545 -10.20 11.90 16.69
C CYS A 545 -11.66 12.41 16.68
N GLY A 546 -12.32 12.44 17.84
CA GLY A 546 -13.72 12.86 17.98
C GLY A 546 -13.92 14.39 17.99
N PRO A 547 -15.03 14.88 17.42
CA PRO A 547 -15.46 16.27 17.64
C PRO A 547 -16.02 16.44 19.07
N PRO A 548 -16.08 17.66 19.61
CA PRO A 548 -15.55 18.90 19.03
C PRO A 548 -14.04 19.08 19.28
N ASP A 549 -13.39 18.16 20.00
CA ASP A 549 -12.02 18.30 20.48
C ASP A 549 -11.00 18.47 19.37
N THR A 550 -11.09 17.71 18.27
CA THR A 550 -10.18 17.86 17.13
C THR A 550 -10.20 19.29 16.57
N GLY A 551 -11.40 19.88 16.42
CA GLY A 551 -11.53 21.28 15.99
C GLY A 551 -11.01 22.27 17.02
N ASN A 552 -11.20 22.01 18.32
CA ASN A 552 -10.67 22.86 19.39
C ASN A 552 -9.14 22.79 19.48
N MET A 553 -8.56 21.60 19.36
CA MET A 553 -7.11 21.38 19.33
C MET A 553 -6.48 22.08 18.11
N GLU A 554 -7.10 21.99 16.93
CA GLU A 554 -6.64 22.71 15.73
C GLU A 554 -6.64 24.24 15.93
N VAL A 555 -7.66 24.79 16.59
CA VAL A 555 -7.72 26.22 16.93
C VAL A 555 -6.57 26.61 17.86
N LEU A 556 -6.32 25.85 18.92
CA LEU A 556 -5.24 26.12 19.86
C LEU A 556 -3.86 26.00 19.20
N LEU A 557 -3.66 25.00 18.32
CA LEU A 557 -2.42 24.82 17.56
C LEU A 557 -2.10 26.01 16.64
N ARG A 558 -3.12 26.61 16.04
CA ARG A 558 -2.95 27.71 15.08
C ARG A 558 -2.91 29.09 15.72
N TYR A 559 -3.72 29.30 16.75
CA TYR A 559 -4.05 30.64 17.25
C TYR A 559 -3.77 30.82 18.75
N GLY A 560 -3.53 29.72 19.48
CA GLY A 560 -3.20 29.79 20.90
C GLY A 560 -1.79 30.32 21.13
N ASN A 561 -1.61 31.13 22.18
CA ASN A 561 -0.28 31.49 22.67
C ASN A 561 0.38 30.32 23.43
N LYS A 562 1.63 30.47 23.89
CA LYS A 562 2.37 29.37 24.53
C LYS A 562 1.71 28.88 25.82
N GLU A 563 1.18 29.81 26.61
CA GLU A 563 0.55 29.56 27.89
C GLU A 563 -0.78 28.80 27.69
N GLN A 564 -1.62 29.29 26.78
CA GLN A 564 -2.88 28.65 26.37
C GLN A 564 -2.64 27.24 25.81
N GLN A 565 -1.59 27.06 25.00
CA GLN A 565 -1.26 25.74 24.46
C GLN A 565 -0.79 24.77 25.56
N LYS A 566 0.03 25.23 26.51
CA LYS A 566 0.47 24.40 27.65
C LYS A 566 -0.70 24.00 28.54
N GLU A 567 -1.57 24.95 28.86
CA GLU A 567 -2.71 24.74 29.77
C GLU A 567 -3.80 23.85 29.14
N TRP A 568 -4.13 24.08 27.87
CA TRP A 568 -5.31 23.46 27.27
C TRP A 568 -5.01 22.45 26.17
N LEU A 569 -4.08 22.76 25.26
CA LEU A 569 -3.81 21.89 24.12
C LEU A 569 -3.10 20.59 24.55
N VAL A 570 -2.10 20.67 25.44
CA VAL A 570 -1.35 19.48 25.87
C VAL A 570 -2.28 18.47 26.56
N PRO A 571 -3.12 18.83 27.55
CA PRO A 571 -4.04 17.86 28.16
C PRO A 571 -5.08 17.30 27.17
N LEU A 572 -5.52 18.06 26.17
CA LEU A 572 -6.41 17.57 25.10
C LEU A 572 -5.70 16.56 24.18
N LEU A 573 -4.44 16.82 23.81
CA LEU A 573 -3.64 15.87 23.01
C LEU A 573 -3.38 14.56 23.77
N GLU A 574 -3.26 14.62 25.10
CA GLU A 574 -3.12 13.45 25.97
C GLU A 574 -4.44 12.69 26.19
N GLY A 575 -5.57 13.35 25.94
CA GLY A 575 -6.92 12.81 26.18
C GLY A 575 -7.35 12.85 27.64
N ASN A 576 -6.67 13.64 28.49
CA ASN A 576 -6.97 13.74 29.93
C ASN A 576 -8.20 14.62 30.20
N ILE A 577 -8.41 15.62 29.35
CA ILE A 577 -9.58 16.51 29.39
C ILE A 577 -10.34 16.45 28.06
N ARG A 578 -11.56 16.96 28.07
CA ARG A 578 -12.41 17.19 26.90
C ARG A 578 -12.74 18.68 26.80
N SER A 579 -13.37 19.05 25.69
CA SER A 579 -13.70 20.42 25.39
C SER A 579 -15.05 20.57 24.68
N GLY A 580 -15.61 21.77 24.75
CA GLY A 580 -16.83 22.18 24.06
C GLY A 580 -16.58 23.40 23.18
N PHE A 581 -17.40 23.58 22.14
CA PHE A 581 -17.42 24.80 21.34
C PHE A 581 -18.77 25.47 21.41
N ALA A 582 -18.82 26.62 22.08
CA ALA A 582 -20.04 27.30 22.45
C ALA A 582 -20.25 28.51 21.52
N MET A 583 -20.86 28.26 20.37
CA MET A 583 -21.15 29.29 19.36
C MET A 583 -22.65 29.55 19.22
N THR A 584 -23.43 28.50 19.00
CA THR A 584 -24.87 28.59 18.72
C THR A 584 -25.65 29.14 19.92
N GLU A 585 -26.60 30.04 19.65
CA GLU A 585 -27.47 30.66 20.64
C GLU A 585 -28.94 30.28 20.36
N PRO A 586 -29.76 30.08 21.39
CA PRO A 586 -31.15 29.64 21.21
C PRO A 586 -32.08 30.76 20.71
N ARG A 587 -31.77 32.04 21.02
CA ARG A 587 -32.64 33.18 20.74
C ARG A 587 -32.42 33.83 19.37
N VAL A 588 -31.39 33.42 18.64
CA VAL A 588 -31.03 34.00 17.35
C VAL A 588 -30.71 32.92 16.32
N ALA A 589 -31.00 33.22 15.05
CA ALA A 589 -30.66 32.35 13.93
C ALA A 589 -29.14 32.30 13.73
N SER A 590 -28.50 31.37 14.43
CA SER A 590 -27.04 31.23 14.53
C SER A 590 -26.37 30.69 13.26
N SER A 591 -27.16 30.29 12.25
CA SER A 591 -26.66 29.96 10.92
C SER A 591 -25.99 31.16 10.23
N ASP A 592 -26.44 32.38 10.53
CA ASP A 592 -25.68 33.61 10.31
C ASP A 592 -24.95 33.97 11.60
N ALA A 593 -23.65 33.72 11.63
CA ALA A 593 -22.79 34.00 12.78
C ALA A 593 -22.73 35.49 13.18
N THR A 594 -23.19 36.41 12.32
CA THR A 594 -23.26 37.83 12.67
C THR A 594 -24.38 38.14 13.66
N ASN A 595 -25.37 37.25 13.77
CA ASN A 595 -26.49 37.37 14.70
C ASN A 595 -26.14 36.98 16.14
N ILE A 596 -24.98 36.39 16.41
CA ILE A 596 -24.53 36.05 17.77
C ILE A 596 -24.57 37.30 18.68
N GLU A 597 -25.15 37.20 19.86
CA GLU A 597 -25.36 38.33 20.80
C GLU A 597 -24.67 38.16 22.15
N CYS A 598 -24.19 36.97 22.50
CA CYS A 598 -23.43 36.71 23.73
C CYS A 598 -22.35 37.78 23.92
N SER A 599 -22.40 38.51 25.03
CA SER A 599 -21.54 39.66 25.29
C SER A 599 -20.23 39.23 25.95
N ILE A 600 -19.11 39.77 25.47
CA ILE A 600 -17.78 39.65 26.07
C ILE A 600 -17.27 41.06 26.32
N ARG A 601 -17.43 41.58 27.54
CA ARG A 601 -17.03 42.95 27.90
C ARG A 601 -15.68 42.93 28.61
N ARG A 602 -14.75 43.77 28.18
CA ARG A 602 -13.48 43.98 28.90
C ARG A 602 -13.68 44.89 30.11
N GLU A 603 -13.20 44.44 31.27
CA GLU A 603 -13.19 45.17 32.54
C GLU A 603 -11.78 45.09 33.16
N GLY A 604 -10.95 46.08 32.86
CA GLY A 604 -9.54 46.09 33.29
C GLY A 604 -8.78 44.88 32.73
N ASN A 605 -8.32 44.02 33.64
CA ASN A 605 -7.54 42.81 33.34
C ASN A 605 -8.41 41.54 33.17
N PHE A 606 -9.73 41.69 33.11
CA PHE A 606 -10.65 40.57 32.90
C PHE A 606 -11.62 40.83 31.75
N TYR A 607 -12.13 39.76 31.16
CA TYR A 607 -13.38 39.79 30.39
C TYR A 607 -14.53 39.25 31.24
N VAL A 608 -15.70 39.86 31.08
CA VAL A 608 -16.97 39.40 31.66
C VAL A 608 -17.87 38.91 30.53
N ILE A 609 -18.30 37.65 30.64
CA ILE A 609 -19.08 36.96 29.61
C ILE A 609 -20.51 36.77 30.09
N ASN A 610 -21.48 37.19 29.27
CA ASN A 610 -22.91 37.06 29.55
C ASN A 610 -23.68 36.58 28.32
N GLY A 611 -24.44 35.50 28.47
CA GLY A 611 -25.28 34.98 27.39
C GLY A 611 -25.70 33.54 27.59
N THR A 612 -26.39 32.98 26.59
CA THR A 612 -26.83 31.58 26.59
C THR A 612 -26.37 30.93 25.30
N LYS A 613 -25.70 29.78 25.42
CA LYS A 613 -25.28 28.93 24.31
C LYS A 613 -26.03 27.61 24.40
N TRP A 614 -26.25 26.97 23.26
CA TRP A 614 -26.85 25.64 23.19
C TRP A 614 -26.20 24.81 22.08
N TRP A 615 -26.46 23.51 22.08
CA TRP A 615 -25.76 22.55 21.22
C TRP A 615 -24.25 22.56 21.41
N THR A 616 -23.80 22.80 22.66
CA THR A 616 -22.37 22.69 23.00
C THR A 616 -22.04 21.22 23.24
N SER A 617 -21.67 20.53 22.16
CA SER A 617 -21.31 19.11 22.19
C SER A 617 -20.10 18.85 23.09
N GLY A 618 -20.09 17.73 23.80
CA GLY A 618 -18.99 17.34 24.70
C GLY A 618 -19.02 18.01 26.08
N ALA A 619 -19.83 19.06 26.28
CA ALA A 619 -19.90 19.77 27.56
C ALA A 619 -20.64 19.01 28.66
N MET A 620 -21.33 17.92 28.34
CA MET A 620 -21.93 17.04 29.34
C MET A 620 -20.94 16.01 29.88
N ASP A 621 -19.80 15.81 29.22
CA ASP A 621 -18.76 14.88 29.65
C ASP A 621 -18.09 15.43 30.92
N PRO A 622 -17.97 14.64 32.00
CA PRO A 622 -17.39 15.10 33.27
C PRO A 622 -15.91 15.50 33.16
N ARG A 623 -15.22 15.12 32.07
CA ARG A 623 -13.84 15.53 31.78
C ARG A 623 -13.78 16.83 30.97
N CYS A 624 -14.92 17.42 30.59
CA CYS A 624 -14.95 18.67 29.85
C CYS A 624 -14.45 19.81 30.72
N ARG A 625 -13.25 20.31 30.43
CA ARG A 625 -12.61 21.40 31.16
C ARG A 625 -12.56 22.69 30.36
N LEU A 626 -12.53 22.61 29.03
CA LEU A 626 -12.40 23.81 28.19
C LEU A 626 -13.66 24.07 27.37
N LEU A 627 -14.15 25.30 27.41
CA LEU A 627 -15.10 25.84 26.45
C LEU A 627 -14.42 26.91 25.60
N ILE A 628 -14.42 26.74 24.27
CA ILE A 628 -14.11 27.83 23.35
C ILE A 628 -15.43 28.55 23.05
N VAL A 629 -15.57 29.77 23.56
CA VAL A 629 -16.82 30.55 23.49
C VAL A 629 -16.69 31.63 22.43
N MET A 630 -17.68 31.75 21.54
CA MET A 630 -17.78 32.87 20.59
C MET A 630 -18.81 33.89 21.07
N GLY A 631 -18.44 35.16 21.11
CA GLY A 631 -19.32 36.27 21.52
C GLY A 631 -18.87 37.60 20.95
N LYS A 632 -19.69 38.65 21.11
CA LYS A 632 -19.40 40.01 20.67
C LYS A 632 -18.57 40.77 21.70
N THR A 633 -17.41 41.25 21.27
CA THR A 633 -16.55 42.16 22.05
C THR A 633 -16.84 43.63 21.75
N ASP A 634 -17.25 43.94 20.53
CA ASP A 634 -17.63 45.30 20.12
C ASP A 634 -18.87 45.26 19.21
N PHE A 635 -19.99 45.80 19.68
CA PHE A 635 -21.26 45.84 18.94
C PHE A 635 -21.28 46.90 17.82
N ASN A 636 -20.33 47.84 17.83
CA ASN A 636 -20.24 48.96 16.90
C ASN A 636 -19.18 48.75 15.82
N ALA A 637 -18.28 47.77 15.98
CA ALA A 637 -17.32 47.40 14.95
C ALA A 637 -18.01 46.95 13.65
N PRO A 638 -17.30 46.97 12.50
CA PRO A 638 -17.83 46.40 11.25
C PRO A 638 -18.35 44.96 11.46
N ARG A 639 -19.47 44.60 10.82
CA ARG A 639 -20.25 43.36 11.08
C ARG A 639 -19.45 42.06 11.22
N HIS A 640 -18.32 41.91 10.50
CA HIS A 640 -17.45 40.72 10.55
C HIS A 640 -16.23 40.84 11.48
N LYS A 641 -16.17 41.89 12.30
CA LYS A 641 -15.14 42.19 13.29
C LYS A 641 -15.71 42.40 14.71
N GLN A 642 -17.00 42.14 14.91
CA GLN A 642 -17.68 42.34 16.20
C GLN A 642 -17.40 41.19 17.18
N GLN A 643 -17.17 39.99 16.67
CA GLN A 643 -17.07 38.76 17.45
C GLN A 643 -15.61 38.38 17.71
N SER A 644 -15.38 37.77 18.87
CA SER A 644 -14.12 37.19 19.31
C SER A 644 -14.33 35.75 19.78
N MET A 645 -13.25 35.00 19.92
CA MET A 645 -13.24 33.71 20.62
C MET A 645 -12.43 33.81 21.90
N ILE A 646 -12.92 33.21 22.97
CA ILE A 646 -12.30 33.27 24.30
C ILE A 646 -12.34 31.88 24.95
N LEU A 647 -11.25 31.53 25.65
CA LEU A 647 -11.13 30.29 26.40
C LEU A 647 -11.78 30.44 27.78
N VAL A 648 -12.66 29.51 28.15
CA VAL A 648 -13.38 29.53 29.42
C VAL A 648 -13.28 28.14 30.05
N ASP A 649 -12.84 28.06 31.30
CA ASP A 649 -12.92 26.80 32.06
C ASP A 649 -14.40 26.46 32.30
N ALA A 650 -14.80 25.21 32.03
CA ALA A 650 -16.16 24.76 32.26
C ALA A 650 -16.60 24.85 33.74
N GLU A 651 -15.64 24.86 34.67
CA GLU A 651 -15.87 25.05 36.11
C GLU A 651 -15.78 26.51 36.57
N ALA A 652 -15.54 27.46 35.65
CA ALA A 652 -15.45 28.87 36.02
C ALA A 652 -16.77 29.33 36.68
N PRO A 653 -16.72 30.10 37.79
CA PRO A 653 -17.92 30.62 38.42
C PRO A 653 -18.82 31.38 37.43
N GLY A 654 -20.10 31.02 37.40
CA GLY A 654 -21.10 31.57 36.49
C GLY A 654 -21.33 30.76 35.20
N VAL A 655 -20.51 29.74 34.92
CA VAL A 655 -20.79 28.75 33.87
C VAL A 655 -21.78 27.73 34.42
N LEU A 656 -22.98 27.68 33.82
CA LEU A 656 -24.06 26.81 34.30
C LEU A 656 -24.59 25.95 33.15
N ILE A 657 -24.31 24.66 33.20
CA ILE A 657 -24.94 23.65 32.33
C ILE A 657 -26.41 23.51 32.77
N ARG A 658 -27.34 23.93 31.91
CA ARG A 658 -28.78 23.96 32.22
C ARG A 658 -29.44 22.61 32.02
N ARG A 659 -29.15 21.94 30.90
CA ARG A 659 -29.71 20.63 30.54
C ARG A 659 -28.99 20.01 29.34
N PRO A 660 -29.04 18.68 29.18
CA PRO A 660 -28.75 18.02 27.92
C PRO A 660 -29.87 18.26 26.89
N LEU A 661 -29.52 18.19 25.62
CA LEU A 661 -30.43 18.25 24.47
C LEU A 661 -30.50 16.87 23.81
N LEU A 662 -31.69 16.51 23.33
CA LEU A 662 -31.95 15.22 22.69
C LEU A 662 -31.99 15.33 21.17
N VAL A 663 -31.44 14.33 20.50
CA VAL A 663 -31.52 14.13 19.05
C VAL A 663 -32.33 12.86 18.81
N PHE A 664 -33.59 13.01 18.38
CA PHE A 664 -34.51 11.86 18.18
C PHE A 664 -34.60 10.90 19.40
N GLY A 665 -34.45 11.44 20.61
CA GLY A 665 -34.47 10.66 21.86
C GLY A 665 -33.10 10.20 22.37
N PHE A 666 -32.03 10.35 21.59
CA PHE A 666 -30.66 10.11 22.04
C PHE A 666 -30.11 11.35 22.76
N ASP A 667 -29.55 11.16 23.97
CA ASP A 667 -28.84 12.22 24.71
C ASP A 667 -27.32 12.18 24.54
N ASP A 668 -26.82 11.23 23.74
CA ASP A 668 -25.42 10.99 23.39
C ASP A 668 -24.48 10.90 24.59
N ALA A 669 -24.97 10.45 25.74
CA ALA A 669 -24.19 10.36 26.95
C ALA A 669 -23.01 9.36 26.82
N PRO A 670 -21.83 9.63 27.42
CA PRO A 670 -21.52 10.79 28.26
C PRO A 670 -21.16 12.06 27.48
N HIS A 671 -21.01 12.00 26.16
CA HIS A 671 -20.58 13.12 25.32
C HIS A 671 -21.58 14.29 25.38
N GLY A 672 -22.82 14.01 25.00
CA GLY A 672 -23.99 14.89 25.06
C GLY A 672 -23.88 16.25 24.35
N HIS A 673 -24.99 16.98 24.42
CA HIS A 673 -25.13 18.34 23.90
C HIS A 673 -25.74 19.25 24.95
N ALA A 674 -24.99 20.24 25.43
CA ALA A 674 -25.45 21.09 26.52
C ALA A 674 -26.10 22.40 26.04
N GLU A 675 -27.13 22.82 26.76
CA GLU A 675 -27.49 24.22 26.92
C GLU A 675 -26.72 24.80 28.12
N ILE A 676 -26.00 25.90 27.92
CA ILE A 676 -25.10 26.53 28.90
C ILE A 676 -25.44 28.02 29.00
N SER A 677 -25.62 28.52 30.22
CA SER A 677 -25.66 29.96 30.46
C SER A 677 -24.34 30.44 31.06
N PHE A 678 -23.86 31.57 30.58
CA PHE A 678 -22.76 32.33 31.15
C PHE A 678 -23.37 33.52 31.88
N ASP A 679 -23.27 33.52 33.20
CA ASP A 679 -23.74 34.60 34.07
C ASP A 679 -22.55 35.24 34.77
N ASN A 680 -22.16 36.43 34.27
CA ASN A 680 -21.04 37.21 34.78
C ASN A 680 -19.73 36.40 34.93
N VAL A 681 -19.46 35.50 33.98
CA VAL A 681 -18.26 34.67 33.99
C VAL A 681 -17.05 35.56 33.76
N ARG A 682 -16.11 35.57 34.70
CA ARG A 682 -14.89 36.38 34.65
C ARG A 682 -13.69 35.53 34.27
N VAL A 683 -12.99 35.90 33.20
CA VAL A 683 -11.74 35.25 32.76
C VAL A 683 -10.64 36.28 32.52
N PRO A 684 -9.36 35.94 32.70
CA PRO A 684 -8.24 36.85 32.42
C PRO A 684 -8.24 37.34 30.96
N VAL A 685 -7.66 38.52 30.71
CA VAL A 685 -7.57 39.07 29.33
C VAL A 685 -6.72 38.20 28.41
N GLU A 686 -5.81 37.42 28.97
CA GLU A 686 -4.96 36.46 28.28
C GLU A 686 -5.74 35.27 27.71
N ASN A 687 -6.99 35.06 28.12
CA ASN A 687 -7.84 33.98 27.60
C ASN A 687 -8.42 34.29 26.21
N ILE A 688 -8.29 35.52 25.72
CA ILE A 688 -8.70 35.86 24.35
C ILE A 688 -7.83 35.09 23.35
N LEU A 689 -8.46 34.45 22.36
CA LEU A 689 -7.73 33.76 21.29
C LEU A 689 -7.40 34.74 20.18
N LEU A 690 -6.12 34.82 19.81
CA LEU A 690 -5.55 35.68 18.76
C LEU A 690 -5.70 37.20 18.99
N GLY A 691 -6.87 37.68 19.42
CA GLY A 691 -7.17 39.08 19.70
C GLY A 691 -8.66 39.40 19.51
N GLU A 692 -9.06 40.60 19.97
CA GLU A 692 -10.42 41.10 19.81
C GLU A 692 -10.81 41.28 18.33
N GLY A 693 -12.06 40.96 17.99
CA GLY A 693 -12.63 41.07 16.64
C GLY A 693 -12.16 39.99 15.65
N ARG A 694 -11.39 38.99 16.11
CA ARG A 694 -10.84 37.92 15.26
C ARG A 694 -11.69 36.64 15.24
N GLY A 695 -12.90 36.66 15.80
CA GLY A 695 -13.76 35.48 15.93
C GLY A 695 -14.13 34.84 14.59
N PHE A 696 -14.47 35.64 13.57
CA PHE A 696 -14.77 35.11 12.24
C PHE A 696 -13.57 34.43 11.57
N GLU A 697 -12.38 34.97 11.75
CA GLU A 697 -11.15 34.40 11.20
C GLU A 697 -10.85 33.02 11.81
N ILE A 698 -10.96 32.93 13.14
CA ILE A 698 -10.74 31.67 13.85
C ILE A 698 -11.82 30.64 13.47
N ALA A 699 -13.09 31.06 13.39
CA ALA A 699 -14.20 30.19 12.97
C ALA A 699 -13.98 29.62 11.56
N GLN A 700 -13.55 30.45 10.60
CA GLN A 700 -13.26 29.99 9.25
C GLN A 700 -12.06 29.04 9.19
N GLY A 701 -11.02 29.28 10.00
CA GLY A 701 -9.86 28.39 10.12
C GLY A 701 -10.23 27.01 10.67
N ARG A 702 -11.10 26.98 11.69
CA ARG A 702 -11.62 25.76 12.33
C ARG A 702 -12.55 24.94 11.43
N LEU A 703 -13.55 25.59 10.84
CA LEU A 703 -14.69 24.90 10.23
C LEU A 703 -14.37 24.25 8.88
N GLY A 704 -13.23 24.58 8.24
CA GLY A 704 -12.83 23.95 6.97
C GLY A 704 -12.54 22.45 7.13
N PRO A 705 -11.45 22.07 7.81
CA PRO A 705 -11.11 20.66 8.05
C PRO A 705 -12.19 19.89 8.83
N GLY A 706 -12.79 20.54 9.85
CA GLY A 706 -13.83 19.91 10.69
C GLY A 706 -15.04 19.40 9.90
N ARG A 707 -15.55 20.20 8.95
CA ARG A 707 -16.64 19.78 8.06
C ARG A 707 -16.29 18.55 7.26
N LEU A 708 -15.06 18.48 6.77
CA LEU A 708 -14.61 17.37 5.94
C LEU A 708 -14.44 16.09 6.77
N HIS A 709 -13.94 16.17 8.00
CA HIS A 709 -13.87 15.02 8.91
C HIS A 709 -15.25 14.42 9.23
N HIS A 710 -16.29 15.26 9.33
CA HIS A 710 -17.66 14.79 9.45
C HIS A 710 -18.13 14.05 8.18
N CYS A 711 -17.82 14.58 7.00
CA CYS A 711 -18.17 13.94 5.74
C CYS A 711 -17.50 12.57 5.57
N MET A 712 -16.21 12.46 5.92
CA MET A 712 -15.45 11.21 5.88
C MET A 712 -16.09 10.14 6.80
N ARG A 713 -16.46 10.51 8.03
CA ARG A 713 -17.14 9.60 8.96
C ARG A 713 -18.51 9.14 8.45
N LEU A 714 -19.24 10.00 7.75
CA LEU A 714 -20.55 9.64 7.19
C LEU A 714 -20.47 8.61 6.05
N VAL A 715 -19.40 8.62 5.26
CA VAL A 715 -19.11 7.53 4.30
C VAL A 715 -18.92 6.20 5.06
N GLY A 716 -18.22 6.24 6.20
CA GLY A 716 -18.07 5.10 7.10
C GLY A 716 -19.38 4.54 7.65
N ALA A 717 -20.21 5.44 8.18
CA ALA A 717 -21.54 5.08 8.70
C ALA A 717 -22.41 4.43 7.61
N ALA A 718 -22.39 4.98 6.39
CA ALA A 718 -23.09 4.42 5.25
C ALA A 718 -22.57 3.02 4.86
N GLU A 719 -21.25 2.79 4.86
CA GLU A 719 -20.68 1.46 4.61
C GLU A 719 -21.09 0.43 5.68
N ARG A 720 -21.16 0.85 6.95
CA ARG A 720 -21.67 -0.01 8.03
C ARG A 720 -23.15 -0.33 7.79
N GLY A 721 -23.95 0.64 7.37
CA GLY A 721 -25.33 0.45 6.93
C GLY A 721 -25.45 -0.55 5.78
N MET A 722 -24.63 -0.42 4.73
CA MET A 722 -24.58 -1.35 3.59
C MET A 722 -24.26 -2.78 4.04
N GLN A 723 -23.25 -2.95 4.90
CA GLN A 723 -22.86 -4.26 5.43
C GLN A 723 -24.02 -4.94 6.16
N LEU A 724 -24.63 -4.24 7.13
CA LEU A 724 -25.74 -4.77 7.91
C LEU A 724 -26.95 -5.07 7.03
N MET A 725 -27.28 -4.18 6.09
CA MET A 725 -28.36 -4.35 5.13
C MET A 725 -28.20 -5.64 4.31
N VAL A 726 -27.03 -5.88 3.72
CA VAL A 726 -26.76 -7.07 2.90
C VAL A 726 -26.80 -8.34 3.73
N GLN A 727 -26.18 -8.34 4.92
CA GLN A 727 -26.20 -9.49 5.84
C GLN A 727 -27.64 -9.86 6.21
N ARG A 728 -28.47 -8.86 6.56
CA ARG A 728 -29.88 -9.07 6.89
C ARG A 728 -30.68 -9.57 5.69
N ALA A 729 -30.43 -9.02 4.50
CA ALA A 729 -31.17 -9.37 3.30
C ALA A 729 -30.94 -10.83 2.85
N LEU A 730 -29.71 -11.33 3.01
CA LEU A 730 -29.34 -12.72 2.72
C LEU A 730 -29.85 -13.69 3.80
N GLY A 731 -29.87 -13.26 5.06
CA GLY A 731 -30.24 -14.12 6.20
C GLY A 731 -31.75 -14.23 6.49
N ARG A 732 -32.59 -13.36 5.91
CA ARG A 732 -34.04 -13.30 6.22
C ARG A 732 -34.91 -13.68 5.03
N ARG A 733 -35.90 -14.55 5.26
CA ARG A 733 -36.93 -14.92 4.28
C ARG A 733 -38.26 -14.24 4.53
N VAL A 734 -38.90 -13.77 3.46
CA VAL A 734 -40.24 -13.18 3.40
C VAL A 734 -40.94 -13.68 2.14
N PHE A 735 -42.21 -14.06 2.23
CA PHE A 735 -43.00 -14.54 1.09
C PHE A 735 -42.30 -15.65 0.27
N GLY A 736 -41.68 -16.62 0.95
CA GLY A 736 -41.03 -17.79 0.33
C GLY A 736 -39.61 -17.56 -0.21
N LYS A 737 -39.14 -16.31 -0.30
CA LYS A 737 -37.81 -15.95 -0.81
C LYS A 737 -36.99 -15.19 0.22
N THR A 738 -35.68 -15.13 0.07
CA THR A 738 -34.85 -14.18 0.84
C THR A 738 -35.21 -12.74 0.43
N ILE A 739 -34.94 -11.75 1.29
CA ILE A 739 -35.12 -10.34 0.92
C ILE A 739 -34.23 -9.99 -0.28
N ALA A 740 -33.03 -10.60 -0.36
CA ALA A 740 -32.12 -10.43 -1.49
C ALA A 740 -32.69 -10.85 -2.86
N GLU A 741 -33.65 -11.78 -2.88
CA GLU A 741 -34.33 -12.27 -4.08
C GLU A 741 -35.61 -11.49 -4.42
N GLN A 742 -35.98 -10.47 -3.62
CA GLN A 742 -37.14 -9.62 -3.89
C GLN A 742 -36.79 -8.58 -4.96
N GLY A 743 -37.69 -8.41 -5.95
CA GLY A 743 -37.39 -7.69 -7.20
C GLY A 743 -36.96 -6.22 -7.02
N SER A 744 -37.57 -5.48 -6.09
CA SER A 744 -37.21 -4.07 -5.86
C SER A 744 -35.87 -3.89 -5.12
N PHE A 745 -35.51 -4.85 -4.24
CA PHE A 745 -34.37 -4.72 -3.36
C PHE A 745 -33.03 -4.58 -4.11
N LEU A 746 -32.82 -5.39 -5.16
CA LEU A 746 -31.57 -5.34 -5.93
C LEU A 746 -31.33 -3.96 -6.58
N SER A 747 -32.40 -3.32 -7.06
CA SER A 747 -32.32 -1.97 -7.64
C SER A 747 -31.96 -0.93 -6.59
N ASP A 748 -32.60 -0.98 -5.41
CA ASP A 748 -32.38 0.00 -4.35
C ASP A 748 -31.00 -0.16 -3.69
N LEU A 749 -30.54 -1.41 -3.52
CA LEU A 749 -29.17 -1.72 -3.09
C LEU A 749 -28.14 -1.15 -4.07
N ALA A 750 -28.37 -1.31 -5.38
CA ALA A 750 -27.47 -0.78 -6.41
C ALA A 750 -27.43 0.76 -6.39
N LYS A 751 -28.58 1.44 -6.25
CA LYS A 751 -28.64 2.91 -6.11
C LYS A 751 -27.85 3.39 -4.89
N CYS A 752 -28.01 2.71 -3.75
CA CYS A 752 -27.25 3.02 -2.53
C CYS A 752 -25.74 2.92 -2.75
N ARG A 753 -25.27 1.85 -3.41
CA ARG A 753 -23.84 1.69 -3.73
C ARG A 753 -23.34 2.79 -4.66
N VAL A 754 -24.07 3.13 -5.71
CA VAL A 754 -23.68 4.20 -6.66
C VAL A 754 -23.56 5.54 -5.95
N GLU A 755 -24.55 5.91 -5.14
CA GLU A 755 -24.54 7.19 -4.42
C GLU A 755 -23.42 7.26 -3.39
N LEU A 756 -23.18 6.16 -2.66
CA LEU A 756 -22.07 6.05 -1.70
C LEU A 756 -20.72 6.26 -2.37
N GLU A 757 -20.43 5.57 -3.49
CA GLU A 757 -19.16 5.75 -4.21
C GLU A 757 -19.00 7.16 -4.79
N ALA A 758 -20.07 7.74 -5.36
CA ALA A 758 -20.04 9.09 -5.90
C ALA A 758 -19.72 10.12 -4.81
N THR A 759 -20.37 10.00 -3.65
CA THR A 759 -20.11 10.86 -2.50
C THR A 759 -18.73 10.63 -1.89
N ARG A 760 -18.23 9.38 -1.82
CA ARG A 760 -16.86 9.09 -1.36
C ARG A 760 -15.84 9.82 -2.21
N LEU A 761 -15.93 9.72 -3.54
CA LEU A 761 -15.01 10.40 -4.44
C LEU A 761 -15.09 11.93 -4.31
N LEU A 762 -16.28 12.50 -4.12
CA LEU A 762 -16.45 13.93 -3.85
C LEU A 762 -15.78 14.37 -2.53
N VAL A 763 -15.86 13.55 -1.49
CA VAL A 763 -15.20 13.81 -0.20
C VAL A 763 -13.68 13.72 -0.34
N LEU A 764 -13.16 12.73 -1.06
CA LEU A 764 -11.73 12.59 -1.33
C LEU A 764 -11.18 13.73 -2.19
N GLU A 765 -11.93 14.18 -3.20
CA GLU A 765 -11.60 15.37 -4.00
C GLU A 765 -11.57 16.64 -3.14
N ALA A 766 -12.53 16.82 -2.23
CA ALA A 766 -12.51 17.94 -1.30
C ALA A 766 -11.28 17.91 -0.37
N ALA A 767 -10.83 16.71 0.01
CA ALA A 767 -9.62 16.50 0.81
C ALA A 767 -8.34 16.83 0.04
N ASP A 768 -8.19 16.31 -1.19
CA ASP A 768 -7.05 16.61 -2.07
C ASP A 768 -6.96 18.11 -2.39
N GLN A 769 -8.09 18.76 -2.71
CA GLN A 769 -8.11 20.20 -2.93
C GLN A 769 -7.72 20.99 -1.67
N LEU A 770 -8.13 20.54 -0.49
CA LEU A 770 -7.74 21.17 0.77
C LEU A 770 -6.23 21.06 0.99
N ASP A 771 -5.65 19.87 0.76
CA ASP A 771 -4.21 19.62 0.86
C ASP A 771 -3.40 20.47 -0.13
N ARG A 772 -3.85 20.55 -1.39
CA ARG A 772 -3.11 21.22 -2.47
C ARG A 772 -3.32 22.73 -2.55
N LEU A 773 -4.53 23.21 -2.31
CA LEU A 773 -4.96 24.59 -2.60
C LEU A 773 -5.29 25.40 -1.35
N GLY A 774 -5.43 24.73 -0.20
CA GLY A 774 -5.84 25.34 1.06
C GLY A 774 -7.32 25.69 1.13
N ASN A 775 -7.78 25.98 2.36
CA ASN A 775 -9.21 26.13 2.71
C ASN A 775 -9.97 27.15 1.84
N LYS A 776 -9.36 28.30 1.53
CA LYS A 776 -10.02 29.38 0.78
C LYS A 776 -10.39 28.97 -0.66
N LYS A 777 -9.52 28.19 -1.32
CA LYS A 777 -9.76 27.72 -2.70
C LYS A 777 -10.64 26.46 -2.72
N ALA A 778 -10.47 25.56 -1.75
CA ALA A 778 -11.27 24.34 -1.63
C ALA A 778 -12.71 24.57 -1.14
N ARG A 779 -13.06 25.78 -0.68
CA ARG A 779 -14.35 26.11 -0.04
C ARG A 779 -15.60 25.64 -0.81
N GLY A 780 -15.57 25.68 -2.14
CA GLY A 780 -16.71 25.26 -2.96
C GLY A 780 -16.92 23.74 -2.90
N THR A 781 -15.85 22.98 -3.05
CA THR A 781 -15.86 21.52 -3.01
C THR A 781 -16.17 20.99 -1.61
N ILE A 782 -15.66 21.64 -0.56
CA ILE A 782 -16.02 21.32 0.84
C ILE A 782 -17.52 21.56 1.07
N ALA A 783 -18.10 22.64 0.54
CA ALA A 783 -19.53 22.90 0.64
C ALA A 783 -20.36 21.81 -0.09
N MET A 784 -19.92 21.37 -1.28
CA MET A 784 -20.56 20.27 -2.00
C MET A 784 -20.52 18.96 -1.21
N ALA A 785 -19.36 18.61 -0.64
CA ALA A 785 -19.21 17.43 0.21
C ALA A 785 -20.12 17.50 1.46
N LYS A 786 -20.19 18.68 2.11
CA LYS A 786 -21.00 18.92 3.32
C LYS A 786 -22.50 18.80 3.08
N VAL A 787 -22.98 18.99 1.86
CA VAL A 787 -24.37 18.72 1.47
C VAL A 787 -24.55 17.26 1.08
N SER A 788 -23.66 16.71 0.24
CA SER A 788 -23.81 15.37 -0.32
C SER A 788 -23.67 14.26 0.73
N ALA A 789 -22.66 14.33 1.61
CA ALA A 789 -22.35 13.28 2.58
C ALA A 789 -23.50 12.92 3.55
N PRO A 790 -24.14 13.87 4.25
CA PRO A 790 -25.24 13.52 5.15
C PRO A 790 -26.47 13.02 4.41
N ASN A 791 -26.79 13.56 3.23
CA ASN A 791 -27.96 13.11 2.45
C ASN A 791 -27.77 11.68 1.91
N MET A 792 -26.58 11.36 1.40
CA MET A 792 -26.22 9.99 0.99
C MET A 792 -26.31 9.02 2.17
N ALA A 793 -25.69 9.37 3.31
CA ALA A 793 -25.69 8.50 4.48
C ALA A 793 -27.10 8.24 5.01
N LEU A 794 -27.97 9.26 5.05
CA LEU A 794 -29.38 9.10 5.43
C LEU A 794 -30.10 8.12 4.52
N ARG A 795 -29.92 8.22 3.20
CA ARG A 795 -30.58 7.31 2.24
C ARG A 795 -30.15 5.86 2.43
N VAL A 796 -28.85 5.62 2.59
CA VAL A 796 -28.30 4.28 2.79
C VAL A 796 -28.75 3.68 4.12
N LEU A 797 -28.68 4.48 5.20
CA LEU A 797 -29.06 4.03 6.55
C LEU A 797 -30.57 3.80 6.68
N ASP A 798 -31.40 4.64 6.06
CA ASP A 798 -32.85 4.47 6.04
C ASP A 798 -33.24 3.16 5.34
N MET A 799 -32.62 2.87 4.19
CA MET A 799 -32.83 1.59 3.49
C MET A 799 -32.35 0.40 4.32
N ALA A 800 -31.22 0.53 5.02
CA ALA A 800 -30.73 -0.50 5.93
C ALA A 800 -31.72 -0.75 7.09
N MET A 801 -32.30 0.30 7.66
CA MET A 801 -33.34 0.20 8.69
C MET A 801 -34.59 -0.49 8.14
N GLN A 802 -35.04 -0.11 6.94
CA GLN A 802 -36.19 -0.71 6.28
C GLN A 802 -36.03 -2.23 6.07
N VAL A 803 -34.84 -2.68 5.67
CA VAL A 803 -34.51 -4.11 5.48
C VAL A 803 -34.50 -4.87 6.81
N HIS A 804 -34.19 -4.21 7.92
CA HIS A 804 -34.28 -4.79 9.25
C HIS A 804 -35.71 -4.82 9.81
N GLY A 805 -36.63 -4.03 9.24
CA GLY A 805 -37.99 -3.84 9.76
C GLY A 805 -37.96 -3.15 11.12
N ALA A 806 -38.84 -3.56 12.04
CA ALA A 806 -38.92 -2.98 13.38
C ALA A 806 -37.58 -2.98 14.15
N ALA A 807 -36.73 -3.99 13.94
CA ALA A 807 -35.40 -4.05 14.56
C ALA A 807 -34.48 -2.89 14.14
N GLY A 808 -34.64 -2.36 12.92
CA GLY A 808 -33.86 -1.22 12.44
C GLY A 808 -34.16 0.09 13.17
N LEU A 809 -35.34 0.20 13.80
CA LEU A 809 -35.73 1.34 14.63
C LEU A 809 -35.25 1.21 16.09
N SER A 810 -35.02 -0.02 16.54
CA SER A 810 -34.68 -0.35 17.92
C SER A 810 -33.19 -0.14 18.23
N SER A 811 -32.83 -0.23 19.51
CA SER A 811 -31.44 -0.23 19.98
C SER A 811 -30.72 -1.58 19.80
N ASP A 812 -31.39 -2.61 19.29
CA ASP A 812 -30.75 -3.91 18.99
C ASP A 812 -29.77 -3.80 17.82
N THR A 813 -29.82 -2.70 17.06
CA THR A 813 -28.86 -2.37 16.00
C THR A 813 -28.35 -0.95 16.18
N VAL A 814 -27.20 -0.65 15.58
CA VAL A 814 -26.63 0.71 15.58
C VAL A 814 -27.27 1.66 14.56
N LEU A 815 -28.20 1.17 13.73
CA LEU A 815 -28.67 1.87 12.53
C LEU A 815 -29.42 3.17 12.87
N SER A 816 -30.34 3.12 13.83
CA SER A 816 -31.14 4.28 14.24
C SER A 816 -30.28 5.42 14.79
N HIS A 817 -29.25 5.09 15.58
CA HIS A 817 -28.33 6.08 16.12
C HIS A 817 -27.44 6.68 15.02
N LEU A 818 -26.85 5.85 14.14
CA LEU A 818 -26.07 6.34 12.99
C LEU A 818 -26.91 7.26 12.08
N TRP A 819 -28.18 6.91 11.87
CA TRP A 819 -29.12 7.73 11.09
C TRP A 819 -29.40 9.07 11.78
N ALA A 820 -29.63 9.06 13.10
CA ALA A 820 -29.86 10.28 13.87
C ALA A 820 -28.64 11.22 13.86
N THR A 821 -27.42 10.66 13.95
CA THR A 821 -26.17 11.40 13.77
C THR A 821 -26.08 12.01 12.37
N ALA A 822 -26.35 11.22 11.31
CA ALA A 822 -26.34 11.71 9.93
C ALA A 822 -27.36 12.84 9.70
N ARG A 823 -28.54 12.73 10.30
CA ARG A 823 -29.60 13.75 10.20
C ARG A 823 -29.17 15.06 10.85
N SER A 824 -28.51 15.00 12.00
CA SER A 824 -28.01 16.17 12.72
C SER A 824 -26.92 16.90 11.94
N LEU A 825 -26.11 16.17 11.16
CA LEU A 825 -25.05 16.75 10.33
C LEU A 825 -25.56 17.50 9.09
N ARG A 826 -26.86 17.47 8.77
CA ARG A 826 -27.48 18.44 7.84
C ARG A 826 -27.67 19.83 8.44
N ILE A 827 -27.50 19.98 9.75
CA ILE A 827 -27.70 21.23 10.50
C ILE A 827 -26.36 21.70 11.12
N ALA A 828 -25.65 20.80 11.80
CA ALA A 828 -24.37 21.09 12.43
C ALA A 828 -23.30 21.54 11.41
N ASP A 829 -22.38 22.40 11.86
CA ASP A 829 -21.34 23.06 11.04
C ASP A 829 -21.86 23.84 9.81
N GLY A 830 -23.13 24.23 9.86
CA GLY A 830 -23.84 25.00 8.84
C GLY A 830 -24.90 24.14 8.15
N PRO A 831 -26.17 24.61 8.09
CA PRO A 831 -27.24 23.92 7.37
C PRO A 831 -26.94 23.75 5.88
N ASP A 832 -27.52 22.72 5.28
CA ASP A 832 -27.38 22.43 3.85
C ASP A 832 -27.68 23.68 2.99
N GLU A 833 -28.70 24.45 3.33
CA GLU A 833 -29.14 25.64 2.59
C GLU A 833 -28.06 26.75 2.54
N VAL A 834 -27.27 26.89 3.60
CA VAL A 834 -26.16 27.86 3.66
C VAL A 834 -25.04 27.43 2.71
N HIS A 835 -24.76 26.13 2.64
CA HIS A 835 -23.75 25.56 1.76
C HIS A 835 -24.20 25.58 0.30
N LEU A 836 -25.46 25.25 0.01
CA LEU A 836 -26.09 25.40 -1.30
C LEU A 836 -26.01 26.85 -1.80
N GLY A 837 -26.30 27.83 -0.93
CA GLY A 837 -26.15 29.25 -1.26
C GLY A 837 -24.69 29.62 -1.59
N THR A 838 -23.71 29.02 -0.92
CA THR A 838 -22.28 29.21 -1.23
C THR A 838 -21.93 28.62 -2.60
N ILE A 839 -22.38 27.41 -2.89
CA ILE A 839 -22.16 26.72 -4.17
C ILE A 839 -22.76 27.55 -5.32
N ALA A 840 -24.02 27.96 -5.19
CA ALA A 840 -24.71 28.76 -6.20
C ALA A 840 -24.00 30.11 -6.47
N LYS A 841 -23.55 30.80 -5.41
CA LYS A 841 -22.80 32.05 -5.55
C LYS A 841 -21.49 31.85 -6.32
N LEU A 842 -20.77 30.77 -6.05
CA LEU A 842 -19.52 30.45 -6.74
C LEU A 842 -19.75 30.11 -8.22
N GLU A 843 -20.82 29.37 -8.52
CA GLU A 843 -21.15 28.99 -9.89
C GLU A 843 -21.57 30.20 -10.73
N LEU A 844 -22.41 31.08 -10.18
CA LEU A 844 -22.77 32.34 -10.84
C LEU A 844 -21.58 33.29 -11.06
N GLN A 845 -20.56 33.23 -10.20
CA GLN A 845 -19.32 34.01 -10.40
C GLN A 845 -18.49 33.47 -11.57
N ARG A 846 -18.49 32.16 -11.82
CA ARG A 846 -17.78 31.56 -12.96
C ARG A 846 -18.35 31.99 -14.30
N ALA A 847 -19.68 32.13 -14.40
CA ALA A 847 -20.35 32.58 -15.63
C ALA A 847 -20.09 34.06 -16.00
N LYS A 848 -19.51 34.86 -15.08
CA LYS A 848 -19.15 36.26 -15.30
C LYS A 848 -17.68 36.47 -15.73
N LEU A 849 -16.90 35.39 -15.77
CA LEU A 849 -15.53 35.33 -16.26
C LEU A 849 -15.53 34.71 -17.65
#